data_AF-A0A9E4LK66-F1
#
_entry.id   AF-A0A9E4LK66-F1
#
_cell.length_a   1.000
_cell.length_b   1.000
_cell.length_c   1.000
_cell.angle_alpha   90.00
_cell.angle_beta   90.00
_cell.angle_gamma   90.00
#
_symmetry.space_group_name_H-M   'P 1'
#
loop_
_entity.id
_entity.type
_entity.pdbx_description
1 polymer ?
#
loop_
_entity_poly.entity_id
_entity_poly.type
_entity_poly.pdbx_seq_one_letter_code
_entity_poly.pdbx_strand_id
1 'polypeptide(L)'
;MLNSYRSRPYLRASLPWRALVAMVAIALLMTVVAACGGGGDEQPAAQTQPGAATGGTTPAAGGQTAPAAATGPENTPTPVPPTQTPIPAPEVQEAITLQVVCINRSLRPCELIRDFYAPRVAERSNGEVTIEISSYPELGLGGPDTIRLVEDHTLEFAEIYSGYVGGDLPVIDVGNLWGLSPSNDAHLALTDAIEEDMIRILRDATGGEPVFRNYYPNQYIFSREPLPDLPAFDAKKIRQHSTILGDLLAGLGAEGQFVAFADVYTALERGVLDGGVTGGTPGYGQRWYEVTEYLYGPIVGSIGVTYTTVNGEKWAQLTDENRAILKEVGQEYEAENLRLLKEQWDPDGINLNVEEGMEYSDFPDDVKARMRETALNLIIPNWVQRAGGPNSEGVNIFNEKVGPIVGVVINPDGTASETSASMMMDDGDRKVGDVSISIVDSPNGGQEAIAATRCDGEASATVPDVHGGGSPSGKSCGLEDGINFNLTPLVTEGEQFEMQMACINRTLVDCGLAIGNYAETEDIGFVERVKRRTNGQVIFEVSSFPELGIAGPDSLRLIEDGTLDSAQIYSGYVGGDFPIMDMSNLWGLYPTQTAQLAVIDAIQPKMAEVTEQNGGIQVAYMMTAHNYIFAKPNVASLEDLQGLKVRSHSTVLSDLLSGMGAEPQFIAFADVYTALERGVIDGAISCGSCGHGLRWYEVADYLVGPIVSVGHSWFSISENRWNQMPKDLQNIILEEGARHAYLNRQLLFEHFAPNAINSNIEQGMKLVEFTEEMQNAQRQSAIQNVVPGWVDRVGGPTSEAAVLFNELVAPIVKVEINADGTASATE
;
A
#
# COMPACT_ATOMS: atom_id res chain seq x y z
N MET A 1 -25.26 30.59 6.71
CA MET A 1 -25.53 29.63 7.80
C MET A 1 -25.68 30.39 9.12
N LEU A 2 -26.90 30.52 9.65
CA LEU A 2 -27.25 30.87 11.05
C LEU A 2 -28.76 31.15 11.11
N ASN A 3 -29.59 30.09 11.08
CA ASN A 3 -30.96 30.04 11.62
C ASN A 3 -31.71 28.77 11.12
N SER A 4 -31.37 27.59 11.62
CA SER A 4 -32.30 26.43 11.59
C SER A 4 -31.75 25.22 12.35
N TYR A 5 -31.51 25.35 13.66
CA TYR A 5 -31.39 24.18 14.54
C TYR A 5 -32.12 24.47 15.86
N ARG A 6 -33.44 24.26 15.84
CA ARG A 6 -34.28 24.15 17.04
C ARG A 6 -35.39 23.14 16.76
N SER A 7 -35.14 21.87 17.08
CA SER A 7 -36.12 20.99 17.72
C SER A 7 -35.64 19.55 17.82
N ARG A 8 -35.10 19.13 18.98
CA ARG A 8 -35.58 18.03 19.86
C ARG A 8 -34.45 17.45 20.74
N PRO A 9 -34.78 16.88 21.91
CA PRO A 9 -33.95 16.88 23.13
C PRO A 9 -33.43 15.49 23.55
N TYR A 10 -32.63 15.47 24.64
CA TYR A 10 -32.02 14.34 25.37
C TYR A 10 -30.69 13.88 24.72
N LEU A 11 -29.48 14.02 25.31
CA LEU A 11 -29.04 13.89 26.71
C LEU A 11 -28.00 14.97 27.08
N ARG A 12 -28.02 15.39 28.35
CA ARG A 12 -27.02 16.27 29.00
C ARG A 12 -26.19 15.44 29.99
N ALA A 13 -24.87 15.49 29.87
CA ALA A 13 -23.88 15.42 30.96
C ALA A 13 -22.54 15.97 30.41
N SER A 14 -22.26 17.27 30.50
CA SER A 14 -21.57 17.98 31.60
C SER A 14 -20.04 18.04 31.47
N LEU A 15 -19.53 18.99 30.66
CA LEU A 15 -18.26 19.70 30.89
C LEU A 15 -18.48 21.22 30.64
N PRO A 16 -17.85 22.14 31.40
CA PRO A 16 -18.25 23.54 31.42
C PRO A 16 -17.66 24.33 30.25
N TRP A 17 -18.54 24.74 29.33
CA TRP A 17 -18.37 25.69 28.21
C TRP A 17 -17.56 26.97 28.53
N ARG A 18 -17.41 27.32 29.82
CA ARG A 18 -16.64 28.48 30.27
C ARG A 18 -15.12 28.32 30.14
N ALA A 19 -14.60 27.08 30.11
CA ALA A 19 -13.15 26.85 29.91
C ALA A 19 -12.74 27.00 28.43
N LEU A 20 -13.62 26.62 27.50
CA LEU A 20 -13.36 26.69 26.06
C LEU A 20 -13.36 28.15 25.55
N VAL A 21 -14.27 28.99 26.06
CA VAL A 21 -14.35 30.41 25.68
C VAL A 21 -13.18 31.23 26.25
N ALA A 22 -12.61 30.83 27.39
CA ALA A 22 -11.42 31.48 27.96
C ALA A 22 -10.14 31.14 27.16
N MET A 23 -10.00 29.91 26.67
CA MET A 23 -8.83 29.50 25.87
C MET A 23 -8.83 30.13 24.47
N VAL A 24 -9.99 30.25 23.82
CA VAL A 24 -10.12 30.94 22.52
C VAL A 24 -9.89 32.46 22.64
N ALA A 25 -10.27 33.08 23.75
CA ALA A 25 -10.03 34.50 23.98
C ALA A 25 -8.55 34.82 24.31
N ILE A 26 -7.79 33.89 24.90
CA ILE A 26 -6.37 34.05 25.19
C ILE A 26 -5.50 33.82 23.93
N ALA A 27 -5.89 32.90 23.05
CA ALA A 27 -5.21 32.66 21.77
C ALA A 27 -5.36 33.82 20.76
N LEU A 28 -6.50 34.51 20.78
CA LEU A 28 -6.77 35.70 19.93
C LEU A 28 -6.14 37.01 20.46
N LEU A 29 -5.71 37.04 21.72
CA LEU A 29 -5.01 38.20 22.31
C LEU A 29 -3.48 38.11 22.22
N MET A 30 -2.91 36.91 21.98
CA MET A 30 -1.47 36.74 21.77
C MET A 30 -1.00 36.94 20.32
N THR A 31 -1.90 36.97 19.34
CA THR A 31 -1.58 37.27 17.93
C THR A 31 -1.61 38.76 17.58
N VAL A 32 -1.95 39.65 18.53
CA VAL A 32 -2.05 41.10 18.30
C VAL A 32 -0.95 41.91 19.03
N VAL A 33 -0.04 41.27 19.78
CA VAL A 33 1.01 41.99 20.57
C VAL A 33 2.44 41.82 20.02
N ALA A 34 2.64 41.08 18.92
CA ALA A 34 3.96 40.97 18.27
C ALA A 34 4.22 42.00 17.15
N ALA A 35 3.34 43.00 16.98
CA ALA A 35 3.50 44.04 15.97
C ALA A 35 3.11 45.42 16.52
N CYS A 36 3.92 46.00 17.43
CA CYS A 36 4.08 47.45 17.62
C CYS A 36 5.11 47.79 18.71
N GLY A 37 6.17 48.52 18.34
CA GLY A 37 7.03 49.34 19.22
C GLY A 37 8.51 48.89 19.28
N GLY A 38 9.50 49.67 18.85
CA GLY A 38 9.52 50.99 18.23
C GLY A 38 10.93 51.56 18.02
N GLY A 39 11.04 52.54 17.11
CA GLY A 39 12.10 53.56 16.96
C GLY A 39 13.36 53.14 16.21
N GLY A 40 13.91 53.88 15.24
CA GLY A 40 13.62 55.20 14.68
C GLY A 40 14.96 55.80 14.20
N ASP A 41 15.07 56.18 12.93
CA ASP A 41 15.69 57.44 12.47
C ASP A 41 15.81 57.51 10.92
N GLU A 42 15.15 58.55 10.40
CA GLU A 42 15.44 59.41 9.23
C GLU A 42 15.45 58.87 7.77
N GLN A 43 14.42 59.33 7.02
CA GLN A 43 14.21 59.42 5.56
C GLN A 43 15.23 60.33 4.82
N PRO A 44 15.15 60.57 3.48
CA PRO A 44 14.19 60.09 2.44
C PRO A 44 14.88 59.48 1.19
N ALA A 45 14.28 58.50 0.49
CA ALA A 45 13.22 58.58 -0.53
C ALA A 45 13.57 59.33 -1.84
N ALA A 46 13.60 58.59 -2.95
CA ALA A 46 13.04 59.00 -4.24
C ALA A 46 12.71 57.76 -5.09
N GLN A 47 11.43 57.43 -5.14
CA GLN A 47 10.83 56.45 -6.03
C GLN A 47 10.54 57.08 -7.41
N THR A 48 10.74 56.25 -8.43
CA THR A 48 9.88 56.01 -9.61
C THR A 48 9.44 57.18 -10.50
N GLN A 49 9.53 56.95 -11.82
CA GLN A 49 8.39 57.12 -12.73
C GLN A 49 8.47 56.09 -13.87
N PRO A 50 7.37 55.39 -14.21
CA PRO A 50 7.28 54.57 -15.41
C PRO A 50 6.42 55.24 -16.49
N GLY A 51 6.69 54.93 -17.76
CA GLY A 51 5.77 55.32 -18.84
C GLY A 51 6.28 55.15 -20.27
N ALA A 52 5.97 53.99 -20.84
CA ALA A 52 5.47 53.78 -22.21
C ALA A 52 6.42 53.90 -23.45
N ALA A 53 6.66 52.72 -24.03
CA ALA A 53 6.40 52.30 -25.42
C ALA A 53 6.80 53.21 -26.61
N THR A 54 7.58 52.67 -27.55
CA THR A 54 7.12 52.19 -28.88
C THR A 54 8.27 51.93 -29.84
N GLY A 55 8.10 50.93 -30.72
CA GLY A 55 8.60 50.96 -32.09
C GLY A 55 9.91 50.22 -32.35
N GLY A 56 9.81 49.07 -33.03
CA GLY A 56 10.94 48.24 -33.40
C GLY A 56 11.74 48.74 -34.60
N THR A 57 12.91 48.12 -34.81
CA THR A 57 13.43 47.58 -36.08
C THR A 57 14.90 47.17 -35.88
N THR A 58 15.21 45.91 -36.16
CA THR A 58 16.56 45.38 -36.45
C THR A 58 16.81 45.49 -37.98
N PRO A 59 18.00 45.20 -38.55
CA PRO A 59 19.27 44.76 -37.93
C PRO A 59 20.57 45.36 -38.53
N ALA A 60 21.69 44.93 -37.94
CA ALA A 60 22.91 44.44 -38.61
C ALA A 60 24.20 45.28 -38.61
N ALA A 61 25.26 44.53 -38.27
CA ALA A 61 26.61 44.51 -38.82
C ALA A 61 27.70 45.42 -38.23
N GLY A 62 28.84 44.78 -37.91
CA GLY A 62 30.14 45.34 -38.30
C GLY A 62 31.26 45.31 -37.27
N GLY A 63 31.90 44.15 -37.11
CA GLY A 63 33.36 43.94 -37.28
C GLY A 63 34.40 44.92 -36.73
N GLN A 64 35.27 44.34 -35.88
CA GLN A 64 36.75 44.42 -35.89
C GLN A 64 37.46 45.76 -35.63
N THR A 65 38.31 45.79 -34.59
CA THR A 65 39.79 45.77 -34.67
C THR A 65 40.44 46.36 -33.39
N ALA A 66 41.44 45.65 -32.85
CA ALA A 66 42.47 46.11 -31.92
C ALA A 66 43.53 46.97 -32.68
N PRO A 67 44.68 47.49 -32.12
CA PRO A 67 45.33 47.16 -30.84
C PRO A 67 46.15 48.29 -30.12
N ALA A 68 46.87 47.88 -29.06
CA ALA A 68 48.26 48.23 -28.69
C ALA A 68 48.58 49.27 -27.56
N ALA A 69 49.01 48.70 -26.41
CA ALA A 69 50.33 48.78 -25.73
C ALA A 69 50.90 50.07 -25.06
N ALA A 70 51.33 49.92 -23.77
CA ALA A 70 52.56 50.47 -23.13
C ALA A 70 52.62 50.06 -21.62
N THR A 71 53.42 49.07 -21.17
CA THR A 71 54.82 49.06 -20.59
C THR A 71 55.06 49.58 -19.14
N GLY A 72 55.20 48.62 -18.18
CA GLY A 72 56.23 48.46 -17.10
C GLY A 72 56.17 49.28 -15.78
N PRO A 73 56.92 48.92 -14.70
CA PRO A 73 57.58 47.63 -14.34
C PRO A 73 57.47 47.14 -12.85
N GLU A 74 57.70 45.83 -12.67
CA GLU A 74 58.36 45.05 -11.59
C GLU A 74 57.97 45.14 -10.08
N ASN A 75 57.51 43.99 -9.54
CA ASN A 75 58.09 43.32 -8.36
C ASN A 75 57.74 41.81 -8.35
N THR A 76 58.75 40.96 -8.12
CA THR A 76 58.75 39.47 -8.19
C THR A 76 58.51 38.83 -6.80
N PRO A 77 58.38 37.48 -6.63
CA PRO A 77 57.11 36.80 -6.38
C PRO A 77 57.04 36.04 -5.03
N THR A 78 55.85 35.57 -4.66
CA THR A 78 55.66 34.45 -3.70
C THR A 78 55.08 33.23 -4.43
N PRO A 79 55.37 31.98 -4.00
CA PRO A 79 55.18 30.79 -4.83
C PRO A 79 53.71 30.37 -4.96
N VAL A 80 53.33 30.02 -6.18
CA VAL A 80 52.04 29.43 -6.57
C VAL A 80 52.12 27.90 -6.45
N PRO A 81 51.12 27.18 -5.89
CA PRO A 81 51.03 25.73 -6.01
C PRO A 81 50.66 25.36 -7.46
N PRO A 82 51.04 24.17 -7.97
CA PRO A 82 50.94 23.86 -9.39
C PRO A 82 49.51 23.98 -9.91
N THR A 83 49.33 24.79 -10.95
CA THR A 83 48.12 24.89 -11.77
C THR A 83 47.75 23.50 -12.29
N GLN A 84 46.59 23.00 -11.86
CA GLN A 84 45.87 22.00 -12.64
C GLN A 84 45.50 22.64 -13.97
N THR A 85 45.80 21.94 -15.07
CA THR A 85 45.24 22.23 -16.39
C THR A 85 43.73 22.40 -16.25
N PRO A 86 43.11 23.46 -16.81
CA PRO A 86 41.66 23.55 -16.85
C PRO A 86 41.14 22.32 -17.56
N ILE A 87 40.37 21.50 -16.85
CA ILE A 87 39.47 20.54 -17.47
C ILE A 87 38.57 21.39 -18.39
N PRO A 88 38.43 21.05 -19.69
CA PRO A 88 37.50 21.78 -20.53
C PRO A 88 36.13 21.71 -19.85
N ALA A 89 35.49 22.87 -19.67
CA ALA A 89 34.13 22.91 -19.15
C ALA A 89 33.28 21.93 -19.99
N PRO A 90 32.46 21.06 -19.37
CA PRO A 90 31.54 20.23 -20.13
C PRO A 90 30.72 21.16 -21.04
N GLU A 91 30.63 20.81 -22.32
CA GLU A 91 29.75 21.51 -23.25
C GLU A 91 28.36 21.56 -22.62
N VAL A 92 27.83 22.77 -22.38
CA VAL A 92 26.45 22.94 -21.94
C VAL A 92 25.58 22.43 -23.07
N GLN A 93 25.06 21.21 -22.90
CA GLN A 93 24.07 20.65 -23.79
C GLN A 93 22.84 21.57 -23.73
N GLU A 94 22.30 22.00 -24.88
CA GLU A 94 21.11 22.86 -24.89
C GLU A 94 19.98 22.17 -24.12
N ALA A 95 19.36 22.91 -23.19
CA ALA A 95 18.26 22.40 -22.39
C ALA A 95 17.14 21.87 -23.29
N ILE A 96 16.73 20.62 -23.06
CA ILE A 96 15.68 19.93 -23.80
C ILE A 96 14.36 20.21 -23.10
N THR A 97 13.39 20.72 -23.85
CA THR A 97 12.00 20.82 -23.38
C THR A 97 11.20 19.66 -23.97
N LEU A 98 10.53 18.90 -23.10
CA LEU A 98 9.62 17.82 -23.45
C LEU A 98 8.18 18.28 -23.28
N GLN A 99 7.37 18.17 -24.33
CA GLN A 99 5.94 18.38 -24.22
C GLN A 99 5.25 17.12 -23.69
N VAL A 100 4.79 17.17 -22.44
CA VAL A 100 3.91 16.14 -21.85
C VAL A 100 2.47 16.40 -22.23
N VAL A 101 1.81 15.41 -22.83
CA VAL A 101 0.42 15.49 -23.28
C VAL A 101 -0.45 14.57 -22.41
N CYS A 102 -1.19 15.18 -21.48
CA CYS A 102 -2.16 14.49 -20.63
C CYS A 102 -3.48 14.25 -21.37
N ILE A 103 -4.33 13.38 -20.81
CA ILE A 103 -5.73 13.26 -21.26
C ILE A 103 -6.48 14.59 -21.15
N ASN A 104 -6.39 15.27 -20.00
CA ASN A 104 -7.00 16.59 -19.76
C ASN A 104 -6.33 17.27 -18.56
N ARG A 105 -6.12 18.60 -18.64
CA ARG A 105 -5.49 19.39 -17.56
C ARG A 105 -6.29 19.44 -16.27
N SER A 106 -7.60 19.21 -16.34
CA SER A 106 -8.46 19.21 -15.15
C SER A 106 -8.37 17.93 -14.32
N LEU A 107 -7.60 16.93 -14.77
CA LEU A 107 -7.50 15.63 -14.12
C LEU A 107 -6.33 15.63 -13.13
N ARG A 108 -6.56 15.02 -11.96
CA ARG A 108 -5.59 15.02 -10.85
C ARG A 108 -4.22 14.45 -11.23
N PRO A 109 -4.08 13.37 -12.02
CA PRO A 109 -2.77 12.95 -12.53
C PRO A 109 -2.03 14.05 -13.30
N CYS A 110 -2.71 14.78 -14.18
CA CYS A 110 -2.07 15.88 -14.93
C CYS A 110 -1.67 17.06 -14.04
N GLU A 111 -2.48 17.37 -13.01
CA GLU A 111 -2.10 18.34 -11.97
C GLU A 111 -0.87 17.88 -11.19
N LEU A 112 -0.80 16.59 -10.85
CA LEU A 112 0.36 16.01 -10.16
C LEU A 112 1.61 16.01 -11.05
N ILE A 113 1.49 15.76 -12.35
CA ILE A 113 2.62 15.92 -13.28
C ILE A 113 3.12 17.37 -13.27
N ARG A 114 2.22 18.36 -13.24
CA ARG A 114 2.56 19.79 -13.17
C ARG A 114 3.25 20.18 -11.87
N ASP A 115 2.70 19.73 -10.75
CA ASP A 115 3.07 20.23 -9.43
C ASP A 115 4.17 19.39 -8.77
N PHE A 116 4.34 18.14 -9.19
CA PHE A 116 5.30 17.19 -8.61
C PHE A 116 6.37 16.75 -9.59
N TYR A 117 5.99 16.15 -10.74
CA TYR A 117 6.93 15.50 -11.66
C TYR A 117 7.80 16.53 -12.40
N ALA A 118 7.18 17.50 -13.07
CA ALA A 118 7.87 18.48 -13.90
C ALA A 118 8.92 19.33 -13.13
N PRO A 119 8.61 19.87 -11.93
CA PRO A 119 9.60 20.63 -11.15
C PRO A 119 10.78 19.77 -10.69
N ARG A 120 10.54 18.51 -10.28
CA ARG A 120 11.59 17.59 -9.82
C ARG A 120 12.51 17.15 -10.95
N VAL A 121 11.97 16.89 -12.14
CA VAL A 121 12.79 16.60 -13.32
C VAL A 121 13.70 17.79 -13.63
N ALA A 122 13.16 19.01 -13.62
CA ALA A 122 13.95 20.22 -13.86
C ALA A 122 15.02 20.43 -12.77
N GLU A 123 14.70 20.20 -11.50
CA GLU A 123 15.66 20.31 -10.40
C GLU A 123 16.77 19.26 -10.51
N ARG A 124 16.41 17.98 -10.65
CA ARG A 124 17.36 16.86 -10.67
C ARG A 124 18.24 16.83 -11.91
N SER A 125 17.77 17.38 -13.03
CA SER A 125 18.55 17.55 -14.26
C SER A 125 19.32 18.87 -14.30
N ASN A 126 19.34 19.68 -13.23
CA ASN A 126 19.93 21.03 -13.21
C ASN A 126 19.40 21.95 -14.34
N GLY A 127 18.15 21.75 -14.75
CA GLY A 127 17.49 22.50 -15.82
C GLY A 127 17.82 22.01 -17.23
N GLU A 128 18.58 20.91 -17.39
CA GLU A 128 18.87 20.30 -18.69
C GLU A 128 17.62 19.69 -19.33
N VAL A 129 16.67 19.21 -18.52
CA VAL A 129 15.36 18.74 -18.99
C VAL A 129 14.26 19.56 -18.33
N THR A 130 13.39 20.15 -19.15
CA THR A 130 12.20 20.87 -18.70
C THR A 130 10.96 20.25 -19.32
N ILE A 131 9.83 20.38 -18.63
CA ILE A 131 8.57 19.79 -19.07
C ILE A 131 7.54 20.90 -19.27
N GLU A 132 6.93 20.91 -20.46
CA GLU A 132 5.75 21.72 -20.76
C GLU A 132 4.52 20.83 -20.87
N ILE A 133 3.45 21.21 -20.18
CA ILE A 133 2.23 20.42 -20.14
C ILE A 133 1.23 20.94 -21.15
N SER A 134 0.64 20.00 -21.89
CA SER A 134 -0.50 20.18 -22.78
C SER A 134 -1.50 19.05 -22.58
N SER A 135 -2.59 19.06 -23.34
CA SER A 135 -3.61 18.00 -23.25
C SER A 135 -4.26 17.69 -24.59
N TYR A 136 -4.88 16.52 -24.72
CA TYR A 136 -5.56 16.12 -25.94
C TYR A 136 -6.56 17.17 -26.47
N PRO A 137 -7.44 17.78 -25.65
CA PRO A 137 -8.38 18.78 -26.15
C PRO A 137 -7.69 20.02 -26.73
N GLU A 138 -6.57 20.47 -26.17
CA GLU A 138 -5.82 21.62 -26.66
C GLU A 138 -5.17 21.36 -28.02
N LEU A 139 -4.85 20.09 -28.29
CA LEU A 139 -4.28 19.63 -29.54
C LEU A 139 -5.35 19.16 -30.54
N GLY A 140 -6.63 19.21 -30.18
CA GLY A 140 -7.73 18.72 -31.01
C GLY A 140 -7.76 17.20 -31.16
N LEU A 141 -7.22 16.47 -30.18
CA LEU A 141 -7.11 15.01 -30.16
C LEU A 141 -8.19 14.37 -29.30
N GLY A 142 -8.64 13.17 -29.68
CA GLY A 142 -9.64 12.39 -28.96
C GLY A 142 -9.09 11.23 -28.11
N GLY A 143 -7.82 10.87 -28.28
CA GLY A 143 -7.17 9.75 -27.60
C GLY A 143 -6.83 8.52 -28.47
N PRO A 144 -7.72 8.01 -29.36
CA PRO A 144 -7.47 6.77 -30.08
C PRO A 144 -6.19 6.74 -30.93
N ASP A 145 -5.84 7.86 -31.57
CA ASP A 145 -4.65 7.96 -32.43
C ASP A 145 -3.31 7.98 -31.68
N THR A 146 -3.29 7.94 -30.34
CA THR A 146 -2.09 8.25 -29.53
C THR A 146 -0.91 7.31 -29.83
N ILE A 147 -1.14 6.01 -30.04
CA ILE A 147 -0.07 5.06 -30.38
C ILE A 147 0.69 5.54 -31.63
N ARG A 148 -0.06 5.81 -32.70
CA ARG A 148 0.49 6.26 -34.00
C ARG A 148 1.18 7.62 -33.88
N LEU A 149 0.62 8.53 -33.07
CA LEU A 149 1.19 9.87 -32.90
C LEU A 149 2.47 9.88 -32.06
N VAL A 150 2.66 8.91 -31.16
CA VAL A 150 3.96 8.70 -30.49
C VAL A 150 4.93 8.02 -31.45
N GLU A 151 4.46 7.02 -32.20
CA GLU A 151 5.25 6.28 -33.19
C GLU A 151 5.83 7.19 -34.29
N ASP A 152 5.02 8.09 -34.85
CA ASP A 152 5.46 9.04 -35.88
C ASP A 152 6.14 10.31 -35.33
N HIS A 153 6.34 10.33 -34.01
CA HIS A 153 6.99 11.39 -33.24
C HIS A 153 6.25 12.73 -33.21
N THR A 154 4.98 12.78 -33.63
CA THR A 154 4.14 13.97 -33.51
C THR A 154 3.93 14.37 -32.04
N LEU A 155 3.73 13.40 -31.15
CA LEU A 155 3.67 13.62 -29.70
C LEU A 155 5.00 13.21 -29.05
N GLU A 156 5.55 14.11 -28.25
CA GLU A 156 6.86 13.95 -27.63
C GLU A 156 6.83 13.03 -26.42
N PHE A 157 5.89 13.27 -25.50
CA PHE A 157 5.72 12.51 -24.28
C PHE A 157 4.21 12.45 -23.99
N ALA A 158 3.55 11.32 -24.24
CA ALA A 158 2.09 11.26 -24.22
C ALA A 158 1.55 10.16 -23.32
N GLU A 159 0.40 10.44 -22.71
CA GLU A 159 -0.31 9.50 -21.84
C GLU A 159 -1.13 8.49 -22.65
N ILE A 160 -0.67 7.25 -22.74
CA ILE A 160 -1.35 6.18 -23.47
C ILE A 160 -2.29 5.46 -22.52
N TYR A 161 -3.59 5.53 -22.82
CA TYR A 161 -4.63 4.81 -22.09
C TYR A 161 -5.14 3.63 -22.92
N SER A 162 -5.11 2.42 -22.34
CA SER A 162 -5.63 1.20 -22.97
C SER A 162 -7.05 1.39 -23.50
N GLY A 163 -7.90 2.07 -22.70
CA GLY A 163 -9.27 2.33 -23.08
C GLY A 163 -9.42 3.09 -24.40
N TYR A 164 -8.52 4.00 -24.76
CA TYR A 164 -8.60 4.70 -26.04
C TYR A 164 -8.04 3.91 -27.21
N VAL A 165 -7.01 3.10 -26.97
CA VAL A 165 -6.17 2.53 -28.03
C VAL A 165 -6.40 1.03 -28.25
N GLY A 166 -7.22 0.37 -27.44
CA GLY A 166 -7.55 -1.06 -27.57
C GLY A 166 -8.26 -1.43 -28.88
N GLY A 167 -8.77 -0.45 -29.64
CA GLY A 167 -9.24 -0.67 -31.01
C GLY A 167 -8.10 -0.96 -32.00
N ASP A 168 -6.97 -0.26 -31.86
CA ASP A 168 -5.80 -0.36 -32.74
C ASP A 168 -4.75 -1.35 -32.18
N LEU A 169 -4.67 -1.49 -30.85
CA LEU A 169 -3.76 -2.38 -30.14
C LEU A 169 -4.51 -3.26 -29.11
N PRO A 170 -5.32 -4.25 -29.53
CA PRO A 170 -6.23 -4.96 -28.61
C PRO A 170 -5.54 -5.71 -27.46
N VAL A 171 -4.26 -6.09 -27.60
CA VAL A 171 -3.49 -6.75 -26.54
C VAL A 171 -3.38 -5.90 -25.27
N ILE A 172 -3.42 -4.57 -25.40
CA ILE A 172 -3.27 -3.63 -24.28
C ILE A 172 -4.46 -3.67 -23.29
N ASP A 173 -5.61 -4.20 -23.72
CA ASP A 173 -6.81 -4.32 -22.88
C ASP A 173 -6.69 -5.45 -21.84
N VAL A 174 -5.63 -6.27 -21.87
CA VAL A 174 -5.44 -7.41 -20.96
C VAL A 174 -5.50 -7.04 -19.48
N GLY A 175 -5.04 -5.83 -19.12
CA GLY A 175 -5.11 -5.28 -17.76
C GLY A 175 -6.40 -4.52 -17.43
N ASN A 176 -7.37 -4.48 -18.36
CA ASN A 176 -8.51 -3.59 -18.28
C ASN A 176 -9.80 -4.24 -18.80
N LEU A 177 -10.02 -5.51 -18.44
CA LEU A 177 -11.22 -6.29 -18.75
C LEU A 177 -12.26 -6.14 -17.64
N TRP A 178 -13.19 -5.21 -17.81
CA TRP A 178 -14.05 -4.72 -16.73
C TRP A 178 -15.07 -5.78 -16.27
N GLY A 179 -15.37 -5.79 -14.96
CA GLY A 179 -16.24 -6.78 -14.34
C GLY A 179 -15.55 -8.12 -14.03
N LEU A 180 -14.24 -8.23 -14.28
CA LEU A 180 -13.46 -9.42 -13.91
C LEU A 180 -12.82 -9.34 -12.53
N SER A 181 -12.21 -8.20 -12.20
CA SER A 181 -11.49 -8.07 -10.94
C SER A 181 -12.46 -7.94 -9.78
N PRO A 182 -12.33 -8.76 -8.72
CA PRO A 182 -13.28 -8.77 -7.63
C PRO A 182 -13.03 -7.67 -6.59
N SER A 183 -11.87 -7.00 -6.65
CA SER A 183 -11.53 -5.87 -5.79
C SER A 183 -10.54 -4.90 -6.45
N ASN A 184 -10.35 -3.74 -5.83
CA ASN A 184 -9.31 -2.79 -6.22
C ASN A 184 -7.91 -3.36 -6.01
N ASP A 185 -7.71 -4.10 -4.91
CA ASP A 185 -6.43 -4.72 -4.59
C ASP A 185 -6.07 -5.78 -5.64
N ALA A 186 -7.00 -6.64 -6.03
CA ALA A 186 -6.82 -7.60 -7.11
C ALA A 186 -6.54 -6.90 -8.46
N HIS A 187 -7.14 -5.73 -8.70
CA HIS A 187 -6.91 -4.95 -9.92
C HIS A 187 -5.52 -4.29 -9.95
N LEU A 188 -5.02 -3.84 -8.81
CA LEU A 188 -3.65 -3.34 -8.69
C LEU A 188 -2.65 -4.50 -8.82
N ALA A 189 -2.92 -5.63 -8.16
CA ALA A 189 -2.09 -6.83 -8.25
C ALA A 189 -1.97 -7.36 -9.69
N LEU A 190 -3.08 -7.43 -10.45
CA LEU A 190 -3.00 -7.84 -11.86
C LEU A 190 -2.27 -6.80 -12.72
N THR A 191 -2.40 -5.51 -12.40
CA THR A 191 -1.69 -4.45 -13.15
C THR A 191 -0.19 -4.53 -12.93
N ASP A 192 0.25 -4.78 -11.70
CA ASP A 192 1.66 -4.98 -11.37
C ASP A 192 2.19 -6.28 -12.00
N ALA A 193 1.40 -7.36 -12.01
CA ALA A 193 1.80 -8.63 -12.61
C ALA A 193 2.13 -8.53 -14.12
N ILE A 194 1.41 -7.67 -14.85
CA ILE A 194 1.59 -7.48 -16.29
C ILE A 194 2.48 -6.27 -16.65
N GLU A 195 3.06 -5.57 -15.67
CA GLU A 195 3.77 -4.31 -15.92
C GLU A 195 4.87 -4.45 -16.98
N GLU A 196 5.73 -5.45 -16.84
CA GLU A 196 6.82 -5.71 -17.80
C GLU A 196 6.30 -6.01 -19.21
N ASP A 197 5.18 -6.72 -19.32
CA ASP A 197 4.54 -7.01 -20.60
C ASP A 197 3.97 -5.74 -21.23
N MET A 198 3.31 -4.90 -20.43
CA MET A 198 2.74 -3.64 -20.90
C MET A 198 3.82 -2.67 -21.37
N ILE A 199 4.93 -2.57 -20.64
CA ILE A 199 6.10 -1.77 -21.05
C ILE A 199 6.64 -2.27 -22.40
N ARG A 200 6.78 -3.60 -22.56
CA ARG A 200 7.27 -4.20 -23.80
C ARG A 200 6.30 -3.97 -24.97
N ILE A 201 5.01 -4.25 -24.77
CA ILE A 201 3.95 -4.04 -25.76
C ILE A 201 3.94 -2.60 -26.26
N LEU A 202 4.03 -1.63 -25.35
CA LEU A 202 4.04 -0.21 -25.69
C LEU A 202 5.32 0.19 -26.42
N ARG A 203 6.48 -0.32 -26.00
CA ARG A 203 7.76 -0.08 -26.69
C ARG A 203 7.71 -0.64 -28.12
N ASP A 204 7.19 -1.85 -28.30
CA ASP A 204 7.07 -2.50 -29.61
C ASP A 204 6.07 -1.75 -30.51
N ALA A 205 4.96 -1.25 -29.95
CA ALA A 205 3.92 -0.55 -30.70
C ALA A 205 4.26 0.91 -31.05
N THR A 206 5.07 1.59 -30.24
CA THR A 206 5.33 3.03 -30.40
C THR A 206 6.78 3.33 -30.80
N GLY A 207 7.70 2.39 -30.65
CA GLY A 207 9.15 2.67 -30.71
C GLY A 207 9.64 3.65 -29.64
N GLY A 208 8.78 4.05 -28.71
CA GLY A 208 9.07 4.94 -27.59
C GLY A 208 9.38 4.19 -26.30
N GLU A 209 9.62 4.95 -25.24
CA GLU A 209 9.91 4.43 -23.92
C GLU A 209 8.80 4.83 -22.92
N PRO A 210 8.04 3.86 -22.38
CA PRO A 210 7.20 4.08 -21.22
C PRO A 210 8.05 4.50 -20.01
N VAL A 211 7.71 5.62 -19.39
CA VAL A 211 8.50 6.20 -18.29
C VAL A 211 7.84 5.97 -16.95
N PHE A 212 6.53 6.20 -16.85
CA PHE A 212 5.76 5.99 -15.63
C PHE A 212 4.28 5.72 -15.90
N ARG A 213 3.61 5.13 -14.91
CA ARG A 213 2.16 4.88 -14.87
C ARG A 213 1.41 6.05 -14.24
N ASN A 214 0.18 6.28 -14.68
CA ASN A 214 -0.79 7.09 -13.95
C ASN A 214 -1.93 6.19 -13.48
N TYR A 215 -2.42 6.46 -12.27
CA TYR A 215 -3.55 5.78 -11.69
C TYR A 215 -4.75 6.72 -11.51
N TYR A 216 -5.90 6.27 -11.99
CA TYR A 216 -7.19 6.97 -11.93
C TYR A 216 -8.18 6.20 -11.04
N PRO A 217 -9.12 6.91 -10.37
CA PRO A 217 -10.12 6.30 -9.50
C PRO A 217 -11.01 5.30 -10.22
N ASN A 218 -11.78 4.55 -9.44
CA ASN A 218 -12.80 3.66 -9.97
C ASN A 218 -13.81 4.42 -10.82
N GLN A 219 -14.37 3.73 -11.81
CA GLN A 219 -15.34 4.29 -12.72
C GLN A 219 -16.75 4.20 -12.14
N TYR A 220 -17.54 5.23 -12.41
CA TYR A 220 -18.93 5.38 -12.00
C TYR A 220 -19.78 5.73 -13.21
N ILE A 221 -21.08 5.42 -13.14
CA ILE A 221 -22.06 5.83 -14.13
C ILE A 221 -22.75 7.11 -13.62
N PHE A 222 -22.49 8.21 -14.31
CA PHE A 222 -23.23 9.46 -14.15
C PHE A 222 -24.48 9.39 -15.03
N SER A 223 -25.66 9.60 -14.46
CA SER A 223 -26.92 9.43 -15.18
C SER A 223 -27.86 10.61 -14.99
N ARG A 224 -28.59 10.94 -16.04
CA ARG A 224 -29.67 11.94 -16.01
C ARG A 224 -30.96 11.38 -15.43
N GLU A 225 -31.13 10.07 -15.48
CA GLU A 225 -32.31 9.35 -14.99
C GLU A 225 -31.90 8.24 -14.02
N PRO A 226 -32.78 7.85 -13.08
CA PRO A 226 -32.44 6.79 -12.12
C PRO A 226 -32.27 5.43 -12.82
N LEU A 227 -31.32 4.64 -12.31
CA LEU A 227 -30.98 3.27 -12.75
C LEU A 227 -31.18 2.28 -11.58
N PRO A 228 -32.42 2.06 -11.12
CA PRO A 228 -32.69 1.27 -9.90
C PRO A 228 -32.58 -0.25 -10.09
N ASP A 229 -32.58 -0.73 -11.35
CA ASP A 229 -32.55 -2.14 -11.71
C ASP A 229 -32.00 -2.31 -13.14
N LEU A 230 -31.75 -3.55 -13.55
CA LEU A 230 -31.20 -3.84 -14.88
C LEU A 230 -32.07 -3.35 -16.06
N PRO A 231 -33.42 -3.48 -16.07
CA PRO A 231 -34.25 -2.93 -17.14
C PRO A 231 -34.11 -1.41 -17.35
N ALA A 232 -33.73 -0.65 -16.32
CA ALA A 232 -33.53 0.80 -16.45
C ALA A 232 -32.38 1.18 -17.39
N PHE A 233 -31.47 0.24 -17.70
CA PHE A 233 -30.37 0.44 -18.64
C PHE A 233 -30.81 0.27 -20.11
N ASP A 234 -31.96 -0.34 -20.38
CA ASP A 234 -32.41 -0.66 -21.72
C ASP A 234 -32.46 0.58 -22.63
N ALA A 235 -31.69 0.51 -23.73
CA ALA A 235 -31.58 1.55 -24.75
C ALA A 235 -31.08 2.93 -24.23
N LYS A 236 -30.52 2.99 -23.02
CA LYS A 236 -29.85 4.20 -22.52
C LYS A 236 -28.59 4.48 -23.33
N LYS A 237 -28.45 5.69 -23.84
CA LYS A 237 -27.26 6.14 -24.55
C LYS A 237 -26.22 6.59 -23.54
N ILE A 238 -25.32 5.68 -23.19
CA ILE A 238 -24.30 5.94 -22.18
C ILE A 238 -22.96 6.15 -22.88
N ARG A 239 -22.25 7.21 -22.49
CA ARG A 239 -20.90 7.45 -22.97
C ARG A 239 -19.97 6.30 -22.59
N GLN A 240 -19.33 5.71 -23.60
CA GLN A 240 -18.16 4.85 -23.44
C GLN A 240 -16.90 5.57 -23.89
N HIS A 241 -15.75 5.05 -23.46
CA HIS A 241 -14.43 5.49 -23.91
C HIS A 241 -13.52 4.35 -24.32
N SER A 242 -13.95 3.09 -24.16
CA SER A 242 -13.21 1.90 -24.56
C SER A 242 -14.11 0.84 -25.15
N THR A 243 -13.55 0.01 -26.03
CA THR A 243 -14.23 -1.16 -26.61
C THR A 243 -14.74 -2.11 -25.53
N ILE A 244 -13.95 -2.33 -24.47
CA ILE A 244 -14.34 -3.14 -23.31
C ILE A 244 -15.56 -2.56 -22.58
N LEU A 245 -15.58 -1.26 -22.34
CA LEU A 245 -16.71 -0.59 -21.73
C LEU A 245 -17.95 -0.65 -22.64
N GLY A 246 -17.76 -0.59 -23.96
CA GLY A 246 -18.83 -0.81 -24.92
C GLY A 246 -19.48 -2.18 -24.79
N ASP A 247 -18.66 -3.23 -24.68
CA ASP A 247 -19.13 -4.59 -24.43
C ASP A 247 -19.86 -4.68 -23.07
N LEU A 248 -19.33 -4.05 -22.02
CA LEU A 248 -19.98 -4.00 -20.70
C LEU A 248 -21.37 -3.34 -20.76
N LEU A 249 -21.46 -2.14 -21.35
CA LEU A 249 -22.74 -1.41 -21.48
C LEU A 249 -23.74 -2.19 -22.32
N ALA A 250 -23.29 -2.84 -23.40
CA ALA A 250 -24.14 -3.68 -24.22
C ALA A 250 -24.71 -4.87 -23.43
N GLY A 251 -23.91 -5.52 -22.57
CA GLY A 251 -24.39 -6.60 -21.71
C GLY A 251 -25.37 -6.15 -20.61
N LEU A 252 -25.27 -4.88 -20.20
CA LEU A 252 -26.25 -4.23 -19.32
C LEU A 252 -27.54 -3.81 -20.04
N GLY A 253 -27.58 -3.83 -21.39
CA GLY A 253 -28.74 -3.39 -22.19
C GLY A 253 -28.66 -1.94 -22.69
N ALA A 254 -27.61 -1.21 -22.34
CA ALA A 254 -27.36 0.16 -22.76
C ALA A 254 -26.67 0.24 -24.13
N GLU A 255 -26.82 1.38 -24.80
CA GLU A 255 -26.13 1.72 -26.05
C GLU A 255 -24.87 2.55 -25.75
N GLY A 256 -23.71 1.89 -25.79
CA GLY A 256 -22.41 2.55 -25.60
C GLY A 256 -22.03 3.47 -26.76
N GLN A 257 -21.92 4.78 -26.53
CA GLN A 257 -21.46 5.74 -27.54
C GLN A 257 -20.08 6.31 -27.22
N PHE A 258 -19.12 6.16 -28.13
CA PHE A 258 -17.82 6.79 -27.95
C PHE A 258 -17.94 8.31 -28.08
N VAL A 259 -17.57 9.02 -27.02
CA VAL A 259 -17.48 10.48 -26.99
C VAL A 259 -16.18 10.87 -26.30
N ALA A 260 -15.40 11.73 -26.95
CA ALA A 260 -14.16 12.27 -26.40
C ALA A 260 -14.45 12.98 -25.07
N PHE A 261 -13.53 12.86 -24.11
CA PHE A 261 -13.78 13.28 -22.73
C PHE A 261 -14.24 14.75 -22.59
N ALA A 262 -13.67 15.65 -23.39
CA ALA A 262 -14.02 17.07 -23.38
C ALA A 262 -15.42 17.39 -23.95
N ASP A 263 -15.99 16.50 -24.76
CA ASP A 263 -17.28 16.73 -25.42
C ASP A 263 -18.47 16.17 -24.60
N VAL A 264 -18.20 15.39 -23.55
CA VAL A 264 -19.23 14.66 -22.80
C VAL A 264 -20.20 15.60 -22.10
N TYR A 265 -19.71 16.67 -21.45
CA TYR A 265 -20.58 17.66 -20.80
C TYR A 265 -21.62 18.21 -21.79
N THR A 266 -21.17 18.65 -22.96
CA THR A 266 -22.05 19.24 -23.98
C THR A 266 -23.02 18.20 -24.54
N ALA A 267 -22.60 16.94 -24.66
CA ALA A 267 -23.46 15.85 -25.12
C ALA A 267 -24.56 15.50 -24.09
N LEU A 268 -24.23 15.49 -22.79
CA LEU A 268 -25.19 15.32 -21.69
C LEU A 268 -26.15 16.51 -21.60
N GLU A 269 -25.64 17.74 -21.66
CA GLU A 269 -26.44 18.98 -21.64
C GLU A 269 -27.49 18.99 -22.76
N ARG A 270 -27.11 18.57 -23.97
CA ARG A 270 -27.98 18.54 -25.15
C ARG A 270 -28.91 17.32 -25.20
N GLY A 271 -28.81 16.41 -24.23
CA GLY A 271 -29.59 15.15 -24.22
C GLY A 271 -29.24 14.21 -25.39
N VAL A 272 -28.02 14.32 -25.93
CA VAL A 272 -27.49 13.33 -26.89
C VAL A 272 -27.17 12.02 -26.17
N LEU A 273 -26.68 12.15 -24.93
CA LEU A 273 -26.39 11.05 -24.02
C LEU A 273 -27.33 11.12 -22.80
N ASP A 274 -27.78 9.96 -22.35
CA ASP A 274 -28.57 9.78 -21.13
C ASP A 274 -27.66 9.68 -19.88
N GLY A 275 -26.40 9.31 -20.08
CA GLY A 275 -25.41 9.21 -19.03
C GLY A 275 -23.99 9.03 -19.57
N GLY A 276 -23.01 8.87 -18.68
CA GLY A 276 -21.64 8.60 -19.07
C GLY A 276 -20.83 7.94 -17.98
N VAL A 277 -19.82 7.18 -18.42
CA VAL A 277 -18.90 6.48 -17.50
C VAL A 277 -17.57 7.20 -17.42
N THR A 278 -17.14 7.50 -16.19
CA THR A 278 -15.81 7.99 -15.85
C THR A 278 -15.57 7.89 -14.34
N GLY A 279 -14.38 8.23 -13.85
CA GLY A 279 -14.11 8.27 -12.41
C GLY A 279 -14.82 9.43 -11.69
N GLY A 280 -15.10 9.27 -10.39
CA GLY A 280 -15.84 10.28 -9.62
C GLY A 280 -15.22 11.68 -9.66
N THR A 281 -13.92 11.79 -9.38
CA THR A 281 -13.19 13.07 -9.46
C THR A 281 -12.99 13.59 -10.88
N PRO A 282 -12.70 12.76 -11.92
CA PRO A 282 -12.78 13.19 -13.32
C PRO A 282 -14.12 13.81 -13.74
N GLY A 283 -15.24 13.16 -13.39
CA GLY A 283 -16.59 13.66 -13.72
C GLY A 283 -16.91 14.96 -13.00
N TYR A 284 -16.50 15.08 -11.73
CA TYR A 284 -16.58 16.33 -10.97
C TYR A 284 -15.77 17.46 -11.62
N GLY A 285 -14.52 17.19 -12.02
CA GLY A 285 -13.65 18.18 -12.67
C GLY A 285 -14.20 18.70 -14.00
N GLN A 286 -14.99 17.88 -14.70
CA GLN A 286 -15.72 18.26 -15.91
C GLN A 286 -17.14 18.77 -15.64
N ARG A 287 -17.52 18.89 -14.37
CA ARG A 287 -18.81 19.42 -13.92
C ARG A 287 -20.02 18.64 -14.42
N TRP A 288 -19.90 17.32 -14.52
CA TRP A 288 -21.03 16.50 -14.98
C TRP A 288 -22.22 16.57 -14.03
N TYR A 289 -22.00 16.86 -12.74
CA TYR A 289 -23.06 17.15 -11.77
C TYR A 289 -24.00 18.29 -12.15
N GLU A 290 -23.60 19.23 -13.03
CA GLU A 290 -24.50 20.29 -13.52
C GLU A 290 -25.53 19.77 -14.53
N VAL A 291 -25.27 18.60 -15.15
CA VAL A 291 -26.02 18.05 -16.29
C VAL A 291 -26.49 16.61 -16.09
N THR A 292 -26.23 16.02 -14.91
CA THR A 292 -26.68 14.69 -14.47
C THR A 292 -27.16 14.75 -13.03
N GLU A 293 -28.11 13.89 -12.65
CA GLU A 293 -28.72 13.89 -11.31
C GLU A 293 -28.25 12.73 -10.43
N TYR A 294 -27.81 11.61 -11.00
CA TYR A 294 -27.52 10.38 -10.28
C TYR A 294 -26.10 9.88 -10.53
N LEU A 295 -25.47 9.32 -9.49
CA LEU A 295 -24.15 8.70 -9.54
C LEU A 295 -24.25 7.24 -9.05
N TYR A 296 -23.94 6.29 -9.94
CA TYR A 296 -23.97 4.86 -9.63
C TYR A 296 -22.58 4.24 -9.62
N GLY A 297 -22.26 3.47 -8.58
CA GLY A 297 -21.06 2.64 -8.51
C GLY A 297 -20.39 2.56 -7.13
N PRO A 298 -19.10 2.18 -7.08
CA PRO A 298 -18.16 2.03 -8.19
C PRO A 298 -18.37 0.78 -9.04
N ILE A 299 -17.87 0.79 -10.28
CA ILE A 299 -17.57 -0.43 -11.03
C ILE A 299 -16.30 -1.00 -10.39
N VAL A 300 -16.42 -2.07 -9.61
CA VAL A 300 -15.29 -2.64 -8.87
C VAL A 300 -14.20 -3.11 -9.84
N GLY A 301 -12.94 -2.87 -9.50
CA GLY A 301 -11.81 -3.30 -10.31
C GLY A 301 -11.71 -2.55 -11.65
N SER A 302 -11.99 -1.24 -11.63
CA SER A 302 -11.93 -0.38 -12.81
C SER A 302 -10.98 0.82 -12.62
N ILE A 303 -10.01 0.69 -11.73
CA ILE A 303 -8.92 1.67 -11.57
C ILE A 303 -8.26 1.85 -12.94
N GLY A 304 -8.32 3.08 -13.46
CA GLY A 304 -7.77 3.37 -14.77
C GLY A 304 -6.26 3.47 -14.68
N VAL A 305 -5.53 2.63 -15.42
CA VAL A 305 -4.07 2.72 -15.50
C VAL A 305 -3.66 3.14 -16.90
N THR A 306 -2.81 4.17 -16.97
CA THR A 306 -2.26 4.72 -18.22
C THR A 306 -0.75 4.74 -18.13
N TYR A 307 -0.08 4.76 -19.27
CA TYR A 307 1.38 4.80 -19.35
C TYR A 307 1.82 6.05 -20.09
N THR A 308 2.59 6.91 -19.43
CA THR A 308 3.18 8.08 -20.09
C THR A 308 4.45 7.63 -20.81
N THR A 309 4.49 7.83 -22.13
CA THR A 309 5.52 7.28 -23.02
C THR A 309 6.20 8.39 -23.81
N VAL A 310 7.54 8.46 -23.72
CA VAL A 310 8.36 9.37 -24.53
C VAL A 310 8.62 8.73 -25.88
N ASN A 311 8.46 9.47 -26.98
CA ASN A 311 8.74 8.92 -28.31
C ASN A 311 10.23 8.58 -28.51
N GLY A 312 10.52 7.68 -29.45
CA GLY A 312 11.88 7.17 -29.66
C GLY A 312 12.89 8.24 -30.07
N GLU A 313 12.48 9.26 -30.83
CA GLU A 313 13.37 10.34 -31.27
C GLU A 313 13.82 11.21 -30.09
N LYS A 314 12.88 11.64 -29.24
CA LYS A 314 13.17 12.44 -28.05
C LYS A 314 13.93 11.63 -27.01
N TRP A 315 13.56 10.38 -26.80
CA TRP A 315 14.26 9.49 -25.87
C TRP A 315 15.74 9.30 -26.24
N ALA A 316 16.05 9.21 -27.54
CA ALA A 316 17.41 9.06 -28.04
C ALA A 316 18.28 10.34 -27.87
N GLN A 317 17.66 11.52 -27.81
CA GLN A 317 18.36 12.80 -27.62
C GLN A 317 18.80 13.03 -26.16
N LEU A 318 18.15 12.36 -25.20
CA LEU A 318 18.50 12.46 -23.79
C LEU A 318 19.81 11.73 -23.48
N THR A 319 20.56 12.24 -22.50
CA THR A 319 21.69 11.52 -21.91
C THR A 319 21.22 10.34 -21.07
N ASP A 320 22.09 9.37 -20.78
CA ASP A 320 21.78 8.27 -19.85
C ASP A 320 21.34 8.77 -18.47
N GLU A 321 21.98 9.83 -17.96
CA GLU A 321 21.63 10.46 -16.68
C GLU A 321 20.21 11.05 -16.69
N ASN A 322 19.89 11.91 -17.67
CA ASN A 322 18.54 12.44 -17.85
C ASN A 322 17.46 11.35 -18.09
N ARG A 323 17.79 10.25 -18.80
CA ARG A 323 16.88 9.09 -18.91
C ARG A 323 16.61 8.43 -17.56
N ALA A 324 17.65 8.27 -16.74
CA ALA A 324 17.50 7.74 -15.39
C ALA A 324 16.65 8.67 -14.50
N ILE A 325 16.91 9.99 -14.55
CA ILE A 325 16.12 10.99 -13.82
C ILE A 325 14.64 10.92 -14.18
N LEU A 326 14.29 10.86 -15.47
CA LEU A 326 12.88 10.78 -15.89
C LEU A 326 12.17 9.54 -15.31
N LYS A 327 12.87 8.40 -15.23
CA LYS A 327 12.33 7.14 -14.69
C LYS A 327 12.26 7.14 -13.16
N GLU A 328 13.31 7.59 -12.48
CA GLU A 328 13.34 7.63 -11.01
C GLU A 328 12.31 8.62 -10.45
N VAL A 329 12.22 9.82 -11.02
CA VAL A 329 11.16 10.77 -10.64
C VAL A 329 9.78 10.24 -11.05
N GLY A 330 9.72 9.40 -12.08
CA GLY A 330 8.51 8.71 -12.51
C GLY A 330 8.02 7.70 -11.47
N GLN A 331 8.93 6.95 -10.87
CA GLN A 331 8.63 6.04 -9.76
C GLN A 331 8.18 6.79 -8.50
N GLU A 332 8.83 7.91 -8.16
CA GLU A 332 8.38 8.79 -7.07
C GLU A 332 6.95 9.31 -7.34
N TYR A 333 6.67 9.69 -8.59
CA TYR A 333 5.34 10.13 -9.02
C TYR A 333 4.30 9.02 -8.92
N GLU A 334 4.61 7.80 -9.36
CA GLU A 334 3.69 6.65 -9.27
C GLU A 334 3.29 6.35 -7.83
N ALA A 335 4.26 6.35 -6.92
CA ALA A 335 4.03 6.14 -5.49
C ALA A 335 3.12 7.22 -4.90
N GLU A 336 3.38 8.50 -5.23
CA GLU A 336 2.54 9.61 -4.75
C GLU A 336 1.14 9.61 -5.39
N ASN A 337 1.04 9.28 -6.68
CA ASN A 337 -0.24 9.12 -7.37
C ASN A 337 -1.06 8.02 -6.69
N LEU A 338 -0.47 6.85 -6.41
CA LEU A 338 -1.19 5.73 -5.80
C LEU A 338 -1.62 6.05 -4.36
N ARG A 339 -0.78 6.76 -3.59
CA ARG A 339 -1.12 7.25 -2.26
C ARG A 339 -2.33 8.19 -2.32
N LEU A 340 -2.25 9.23 -3.17
CA LEU A 340 -3.33 10.20 -3.34
C LEU A 340 -4.62 9.57 -3.88
N LEU A 341 -4.51 8.58 -4.76
CA LEU A 341 -5.65 7.82 -5.26
C LEU A 341 -6.42 7.17 -4.11
N LYS A 342 -5.72 6.39 -3.29
CA LYS A 342 -6.29 5.63 -2.17
C LYS A 342 -6.84 6.54 -1.08
N GLU A 343 -6.06 7.55 -0.70
CA GLU A 343 -6.36 8.38 0.47
C GLU A 343 -7.32 9.53 0.17
N GLN A 344 -7.36 10.02 -1.08
CA GLN A 344 -8.10 11.24 -1.43
C GLN A 344 -8.99 11.04 -2.66
N TRP A 345 -8.45 10.66 -3.81
CA TRP A 345 -9.19 10.81 -5.07
C TRP A 345 -10.34 9.82 -5.26
N ASP A 346 -10.21 8.58 -4.79
CA ASP A 346 -11.32 7.61 -4.84
C ASP A 346 -12.40 7.94 -3.78
N PRO A 347 -12.04 8.21 -2.50
CA PRO A 347 -13.01 8.69 -1.50
C PRO A 347 -13.73 9.99 -1.88
N ASP A 348 -13.00 10.96 -2.44
CA ASP A 348 -13.56 12.26 -2.87
C ASP A 348 -14.51 12.13 -4.07
N GLY A 349 -14.36 11.05 -4.85
CA GLY A 349 -15.13 10.84 -6.07
C GLY A 349 -16.64 10.83 -5.85
N ILE A 350 -17.10 10.33 -4.71
CA ILE A 350 -18.51 10.35 -4.31
C ILE A 350 -18.84 11.66 -3.61
N ASN A 351 -18.05 12.03 -2.59
CA ASN A 351 -18.34 13.16 -1.70
C ASN A 351 -18.52 14.47 -2.47
N LEU A 352 -17.60 14.79 -3.38
CA LEU A 352 -17.64 16.05 -4.13
C LEU A 352 -18.87 16.16 -5.03
N ASN A 353 -19.30 15.07 -5.67
CA ASN A 353 -20.48 15.08 -6.53
C ASN A 353 -21.79 15.15 -5.72
N VAL A 354 -21.84 14.47 -4.57
CA VAL A 354 -23.00 14.52 -3.65
C VAL A 354 -23.15 15.90 -3.02
N GLU A 355 -22.05 16.56 -2.67
CA GLU A 355 -22.06 17.93 -2.15
C GLU A 355 -22.67 18.95 -3.13
N GLU A 356 -22.47 18.74 -4.43
CA GLU A 356 -23.10 19.53 -5.50
C GLU A 356 -24.56 19.12 -5.78
N GLY A 357 -25.07 18.12 -5.07
CA GLY A 357 -26.49 17.75 -5.07
C GLY A 357 -26.85 16.51 -5.88
N MET A 358 -25.88 15.74 -6.35
CA MET A 358 -26.16 14.44 -6.99
C MET A 358 -26.66 13.39 -5.99
N GLU A 359 -27.53 12.50 -6.44
CA GLU A 359 -27.95 11.33 -5.69
C GLU A 359 -27.00 10.15 -5.94
N TYR A 360 -26.27 9.74 -4.91
CA TYR A 360 -25.40 8.57 -4.99
C TYR A 360 -26.15 7.28 -4.63
N SER A 361 -25.91 6.22 -5.39
CA SER A 361 -26.34 4.86 -5.07
C SER A 361 -25.28 3.85 -5.50
N ASP A 362 -25.12 2.80 -4.71
CA ASP A 362 -24.37 1.62 -5.16
C ASP A 362 -25.13 0.91 -6.28
N PHE A 363 -24.45 0.08 -7.07
CA PHE A 363 -25.13 -0.73 -8.08
C PHE A 363 -26.09 -1.74 -7.43
N PRO A 364 -27.30 -1.89 -7.97
CA PRO A 364 -28.19 -2.99 -7.62
C PRO A 364 -27.51 -4.36 -7.78
N ASP A 365 -27.88 -5.34 -6.95
CA ASP A 365 -27.25 -6.67 -6.95
C ASP A 365 -27.40 -7.40 -8.30
N ASP A 366 -28.54 -7.22 -8.99
CA ASP A 366 -28.79 -7.78 -10.33
C ASP A 366 -27.88 -7.15 -11.39
N VAL A 367 -27.57 -5.86 -11.26
CA VAL A 367 -26.61 -5.15 -12.11
C VAL A 367 -25.20 -5.66 -11.87
N LYS A 368 -24.79 -5.83 -10.60
CA LYS A 368 -23.45 -6.38 -10.24
C LYS A 368 -23.25 -7.79 -10.80
N ALA A 369 -24.22 -8.68 -10.61
CA ALA A 369 -24.19 -10.03 -11.17
C ALA A 369 -24.11 -10.02 -12.70
N ARG A 370 -24.90 -9.14 -13.35
CA ARG A 370 -24.85 -9.00 -14.82
C ARG A 370 -23.50 -8.48 -15.32
N MET A 371 -22.82 -7.59 -14.59
CA MET A 371 -21.48 -7.13 -15.00
C MET A 371 -20.48 -8.30 -15.08
N ARG A 372 -20.49 -9.18 -14.07
CA ARG A 372 -19.64 -10.38 -14.04
C ARG A 372 -20.01 -11.35 -15.16
N GLU A 373 -21.29 -11.63 -15.35
CA GLU A 373 -21.79 -12.47 -16.45
C GLU A 373 -21.35 -11.93 -17.82
N THR A 374 -21.50 -10.61 -18.01
CA THR A 374 -21.10 -9.91 -19.23
C THR A 374 -19.61 -10.01 -19.47
N ALA A 375 -18.80 -9.92 -18.41
CA ALA A 375 -17.35 -10.04 -18.51
C ALA A 375 -16.92 -11.41 -19.06
N LEU A 376 -17.53 -12.48 -18.55
CA LEU A 376 -17.23 -13.86 -18.95
C LEU A 376 -17.80 -14.21 -20.33
N ASN A 377 -19.05 -13.83 -20.60
CA ASN A 377 -19.80 -14.34 -21.75
C ASN A 377 -19.76 -13.42 -22.98
N LEU A 378 -19.35 -12.16 -22.81
CA LEU A 378 -19.31 -11.19 -23.89
C LEU A 378 -17.95 -10.50 -24.01
N ILE A 379 -17.44 -9.89 -22.93
CA ILE A 379 -16.20 -9.11 -22.97
C ILE A 379 -15.01 -9.98 -23.34
N ILE A 380 -14.78 -11.08 -22.61
CA ILE A 380 -13.64 -11.95 -22.90
C ILE A 380 -13.72 -12.53 -24.31
N PRO A 381 -14.82 -13.17 -24.76
CA PRO A 381 -14.89 -13.71 -26.12
C PRO A 381 -14.67 -12.65 -27.21
N ASN A 382 -15.25 -11.46 -27.06
CA ASN A 382 -15.05 -10.37 -28.00
C ASN A 382 -13.60 -9.86 -27.99
N TRP A 383 -13.01 -9.71 -26.80
CA TRP A 383 -11.62 -9.29 -26.65
C TRP A 383 -10.65 -10.33 -27.23
N VAL A 384 -10.84 -11.61 -26.95
CA VAL A 384 -10.06 -12.72 -27.53
C VAL A 384 -10.07 -12.65 -29.05
N GLN A 385 -11.24 -12.39 -29.65
CA GLN A 385 -11.34 -12.21 -31.10
C GLN A 385 -10.54 -10.99 -31.58
N ARG A 386 -10.66 -9.84 -30.91
CA ARG A 386 -9.90 -8.62 -31.24
C ARG A 386 -8.39 -8.82 -31.08
N ALA A 387 -7.96 -9.53 -30.04
CA ALA A 387 -6.56 -9.80 -29.72
C ALA A 387 -5.87 -10.80 -30.66
N GLY A 388 -6.59 -11.41 -31.61
CA GLY A 388 -6.03 -12.35 -32.59
C GLY A 388 -6.30 -13.83 -32.29
N GLY A 389 -7.24 -14.12 -31.39
CA GLY A 389 -7.72 -15.45 -31.07
C GLY A 389 -7.15 -16.05 -29.76
N PRO A 390 -7.54 -17.28 -29.42
CA PRO A 390 -7.23 -17.90 -28.12
C PRO A 390 -5.74 -18.27 -27.92
N ASN A 391 -4.94 -18.22 -28.97
CA ASN A 391 -3.48 -18.44 -28.89
C ASN A 391 -2.69 -17.13 -29.03
N SER A 392 -3.36 -15.98 -28.96
CA SER A 392 -2.71 -14.68 -29.04
C SER A 392 -1.84 -14.42 -27.82
N GLU A 393 -0.88 -13.52 -27.99
CA GLU A 393 -0.02 -13.05 -26.91
C GLU A 393 -0.82 -12.52 -25.72
N GLY A 394 -1.86 -11.73 -25.97
CA GLY A 394 -2.73 -11.20 -24.91
C GLY A 394 -3.41 -12.29 -24.10
N VAL A 395 -3.91 -13.35 -24.75
CA VAL A 395 -4.55 -14.47 -24.05
C VAL A 395 -3.55 -15.30 -23.24
N ASN A 396 -2.31 -15.42 -23.73
CA ASN A 396 -1.25 -16.08 -22.97
C ASN A 396 -0.90 -15.28 -21.70
N ILE A 397 -0.69 -13.96 -21.84
CA ILE A 397 -0.48 -13.05 -20.71
C ILE A 397 -1.64 -13.12 -19.74
N PHE A 398 -2.88 -13.12 -20.24
CA PHE A 398 -4.08 -13.24 -19.41
C PHE A 398 -4.03 -14.53 -18.60
N ASN A 399 -3.95 -15.70 -19.24
CA ASN A 399 -4.01 -16.98 -18.55
C ASN A 399 -2.84 -17.22 -17.58
N GLU A 400 -1.66 -16.67 -17.90
CA GLU A 400 -0.47 -16.80 -17.07
C GLU A 400 -0.51 -15.87 -15.84
N LYS A 401 -0.98 -14.62 -16.02
CA LYS A 401 -0.77 -13.54 -15.04
C LYS A 401 -2.05 -12.92 -14.50
N VAL A 402 -3.06 -12.71 -15.33
CA VAL A 402 -4.32 -12.04 -14.93
C VAL A 402 -5.35 -13.04 -14.41
N GLY A 403 -5.58 -14.12 -15.16
CA GLY A 403 -6.54 -15.17 -14.89
C GLY A 403 -6.42 -15.79 -13.49
N PRO A 404 -5.21 -16.10 -12.99
CA PRO A 404 -5.03 -16.60 -11.62
C PRO A 404 -5.48 -15.62 -10.53
N ILE A 405 -5.38 -14.31 -10.78
CA ILE A 405 -5.76 -13.25 -9.84
C ILE A 405 -7.28 -13.05 -9.85
N VAL A 406 -7.88 -12.98 -11.05
CA VAL A 406 -9.32 -12.73 -11.21
C VAL A 406 -10.18 -14.00 -11.19
N GLY A 407 -9.56 -15.16 -10.98
CA GLY A 407 -10.22 -16.47 -10.89
C GLY A 407 -10.79 -17.00 -12.21
N VAL A 408 -10.29 -16.57 -13.36
CA VAL A 408 -10.82 -16.91 -14.70
C VAL A 408 -9.75 -17.53 -15.57
N VAL A 409 -10.12 -18.52 -16.38
CA VAL A 409 -9.29 -19.08 -17.43
C VAL A 409 -9.96 -18.90 -18.79
N ILE A 410 -9.18 -18.50 -19.80
CA ILE A 410 -9.59 -18.49 -21.20
C ILE A 410 -9.25 -19.86 -21.78
N ASN A 411 -10.27 -20.59 -22.19
CA ASN A 411 -10.15 -21.92 -22.75
C ASN A 411 -9.58 -21.88 -24.18
N PRO A 412 -9.04 -23.01 -24.68
CA PRO A 412 -8.49 -23.10 -26.04
C PRO A 412 -9.49 -22.77 -27.17
N ASP A 413 -10.80 -22.80 -26.91
CA ASP A 413 -11.84 -22.41 -27.85
C ASP A 413 -12.20 -20.91 -27.80
N GLY A 414 -11.53 -20.14 -26.94
CA GLY A 414 -11.75 -18.70 -26.75
C GLY A 414 -12.89 -18.35 -25.79
N THR A 415 -13.54 -19.35 -25.17
CA THR A 415 -14.52 -19.12 -24.11
C THR A 415 -13.82 -18.87 -22.77
N ALA A 416 -14.44 -18.12 -21.87
CA ALA A 416 -13.99 -18.01 -20.49
C ALA A 416 -14.71 -19.00 -19.59
N SER A 417 -13.95 -19.61 -18.69
CA SER A 417 -14.49 -20.37 -17.58
C SER A 417 -13.99 -19.80 -16.27
N GLU A 418 -14.91 -19.71 -15.34
CA GLU A 418 -14.65 -19.64 -13.92
C GLU A 418 -13.77 -20.81 -13.49
N THR A 419 -12.67 -20.52 -12.81
CA THR A 419 -11.84 -21.56 -12.19
C THR A 419 -12.57 -22.09 -10.95
N SER A 420 -12.19 -23.26 -10.43
CA SER A 420 -12.84 -23.84 -9.23
C SER A 420 -12.76 -22.96 -7.96
N ALA A 421 -12.03 -21.84 -8.02
CA ALA A 421 -12.01 -20.80 -7.01
C ALA A 421 -13.21 -19.82 -7.10
N SER A 422 -13.83 -19.63 -8.28
CA SER A 422 -14.90 -18.64 -8.49
C SER A 422 -16.32 -19.23 -8.54
N MET A 423 -16.49 -20.54 -8.80
CA MET A 423 -17.80 -21.25 -8.74
C MET A 423 -18.47 -21.26 -7.34
N MET A 424 -17.85 -20.65 -6.33
CA MET A 424 -18.38 -20.46 -4.98
C MET A 424 -19.15 -19.14 -4.80
N MET A 425 -19.25 -18.29 -5.84
CA MET A 425 -19.65 -16.87 -5.69
C MET A 425 -20.99 -16.44 -6.31
N ASP A 426 -21.75 -17.25 -7.07
CA ASP A 426 -23.12 -16.86 -7.50
C ASP A 426 -24.06 -18.05 -7.79
N ASP A 427 -25.13 -18.19 -7.01
CA ASP A 427 -26.46 -18.64 -7.47
C ASP A 427 -27.51 -18.49 -6.33
N GLY A 428 -28.32 -17.44 -6.43
CA GLY A 428 -29.57 -17.30 -5.69
C GLY A 428 -30.66 -18.24 -6.24
N ASP A 429 -31.43 -18.83 -5.32
CA ASP A 429 -32.64 -19.66 -5.56
C ASP A 429 -32.46 -21.11 -6.03
N ARG A 430 -32.00 -21.95 -5.10
CA ARG A 430 -32.63 -23.27 -4.84
C ARG A 430 -32.99 -23.44 -3.37
N LYS A 431 -34.29 -23.45 -3.09
CA LYS A 431 -34.84 -23.87 -1.79
C LYS A 431 -34.70 -25.38 -1.58
N VAL A 432 -33.99 -25.69 -0.50
CA VAL A 432 -34.18 -26.77 0.48
C VAL A 432 -33.96 -28.21 -0.02
N GLY A 433 -32.74 -28.69 0.25
CA GLY A 433 -32.46 -30.07 0.65
C GLY A 433 -31.33 -30.03 1.68
N ASP A 434 -31.64 -30.37 2.93
CA ASP A 434 -30.76 -30.29 4.11
C ASP A 434 -29.32 -30.78 3.88
N VAL A 435 -28.31 -29.97 4.20
CA VAL A 435 -27.00 -30.47 4.67
C VAL A 435 -26.48 -29.60 5.80
N SER A 436 -26.33 -30.28 6.93
CA SER A 436 -25.76 -29.89 8.20
C SER A 436 -24.27 -29.61 8.15
N ILE A 437 -23.83 -28.72 9.04
CA ILE A 437 -22.45 -28.66 9.56
C ILE A 437 -22.00 -30.10 9.87
N SER A 438 -20.95 -30.54 9.18
CA SER A 438 -20.32 -31.82 9.50
C SER A 438 -19.16 -31.54 10.45
N ILE A 439 -19.42 -31.72 11.74
CA ILE A 439 -18.39 -31.95 12.75
C ILE A 439 -17.67 -33.24 12.33
N VAL A 440 -16.37 -33.16 12.06
CA VAL A 440 -15.56 -34.36 11.85
C VAL A 440 -15.13 -34.84 13.23
N ASP A 441 -15.73 -35.93 13.71
CA ASP A 441 -15.28 -36.64 14.91
C ASP A 441 -13.85 -37.14 14.70
N SER A 442 -12.92 -36.73 15.56
CA SER A 442 -11.58 -37.34 15.64
C SER A 442 -11.67 -38.73 16.32
N PRO A 443 -10.94 -39.77 15.86
CA PRO A 443 -11.08 -41.14 16.37
C PRO A 443 -10.67 -41.36 17.83
N ASN A 444 -10.15 -40.35 18.54
CA ASN A 444 -9.73 -40.45 19.92
C ASN A 444 -10.29 -39.26 20.71
N GLY A 445 -11.41 -39.47 21.42
CA GLY A 445 -12.14 -38.43 22.15
C GLY A 445 -11.25 -37.48 22.95
N GLY A 446 -11.23 -36.22 22.51
CA GLY A 446 -10.57 -35.04 23.06
C GLY A 446 -11.01 -33.85 22.19
N GLN A 447 -11.31 -32.70 22.79
CA GLN A 447 -12.15 -31.62 22.24
C GLN A 447 -11.55 -30.84 21.04
N GLU A 448 -12.47 -30.17 20.33
CA GLU A 448 -12.39 -29.44 19.05
C GLU A 448 -11.21 -28.45 18.92
N ALA A 449 -10.27 -28.72 18.00
CA ALA A 449 -9.30 -27.74 17.50
C ALA A 449 -9.82 -27.14 16.17
N ILE A 450 -9.89 -25.81 16.08
CA ILE A 450 -10.36 -25.11 14.88
C ILE A 450 -9.14 -24.55 14.15
N ALA A 451 -8.50 -25.42 13.38
CA ALA A 451 -7.65 -24.98 12.30
C ALA A 451 -8.50 -24.23 11.26
N ALA A 452 -8.04 -23.07 10.80
CA ALA A 452 -8.37 -22.60 9.47
C ALA A 452 -7.91 -23.69 8.49
N THR A 453 -8.83 -24.59 8.14
CA THR A 453 -8.48 -25.88 7.55
C THR A 453 -8.24 -25.70 6.05
N ARG A 454 -6.97 -25.91 5.67
CA ARG A 454 -6.47 -26.71 4.55
C ARG A 454 -7.29 -26.72 3.25
N CYS A 455 -6.69 -26.15 2.21
CA CYS A 455 -6.91 -26.54 0.82
C CYS A 455 -6.45 -28.01 0.63
N ASP A 456 -7.34 -28.99 0.81
CA ASP A 456 -7.00 -30.40 0.57
C ASP A 456 -7.14 -30.79 -0.90
N GLY A 457 -6.10 -31.46 -1.40
CA GLY A 457 -6.06 -32.21 -2.65
C GLY A 457 -4.78 -33.04 -2.67
N GLU A 458 -4.89 -34.30 -2.25
CA GLU A 458 -3.80 -35.26 -2.04
C GLU A 458 -2.77 -35.34 -3.18
N ALA A 459 -1.50 -35.40 -2.78
CA ALA A 459 -0.36 -35.61 -3.65
C ALA A 459 -0.30 -37.05 -4.19
N SER A 460 0.06 -37.17 -5.47
CA SER A 460 0.76 -38.33 -6.00
C SER A 460 1.98 -37.83 -6.77
N ALA A 461 3.15 -38.02 -6.16
CA ALA A 461 4.45 -37.64 -6.69
C ALA A 461 4.82 -38.38 -7.99
N THR A 462 5.27 -37.62 -8.99
CA THR A 462 6.38 -38.01 -9.88
C THR A 462 7.05 -36.74 -10.44
N VAL A 463 8.36 -36.63 -10.22
CA VAL A 463 9.27 -35.61 -10.76
C VAL A 463 9.50 -35.84 -12.27
N PRO A 464 9.59 -34.77 -13.07
CA PRO A 464 10.65 -34.73 -14.07
C PRO A 464 11.51 -33.46 -14.03
N ASP A 465 12.77 -33.71 -14.41
CA ASP A 465 13.99 -32.91 -14.38
C ASP A 465 13.94 -31.42 -14.75
N VAL A 466 14.85 -30.73 -14.05
CA VAL A 466 15.25 -29.33 -14.16
C VAL A 466 16.18 -29.12 -15.35
N HIS A 467 15.80 -28.24 -16.28
CA HIS A 467 16.72 -27.37 -17.01
C HIS A 467 15.97 -26.17 -17.61
N GLY A 468 16.17 -24.99 -17.02
CA GLY A 468 15.68 -23.70 -17.52
C GLY A 468 15.12 -22.85 -16.40
N GLY A 469 15.79 -21.73 -16.08
CA GLY A 469 15.45 -20.85 -14.97
C GLY A 469 13.99 -20.42 -14.99
N GLY A 470 13.27 -20.77 -13.92
CA GLY A 470 11.90 -20.38 -13.65
C GLY A 470 11.71 -20.31 -12.14
N SER A 471 11.22 -19.18 -11.65
CA SER A 471 10.90 -18.95 -10.24
C SER A 471 9.80 -19.92 -9.79
N PRO A 472 9.92 -20.61 -8.64
CA PRO A 472 8.90 -21.51 -8.16
C PRO A 472 7.71 -20.70 -7.59
N SER A 473 6.59 -20.72 -8.31
CA SER A 473 5.29 -20.19 -7.90
C SER A 473 4.68 -21.04 -6.78
N GLY A 474 4.92 -20.64 -5.53
CA GLY A 474 4.20 -21.13 -4.35
C GLY A 474 2.88 -20.36 -4.19
N LYS A 475 1.76 -21.08 -4.24
CA LYS A 475 0.40 -20.53 -4.07
C LYS A 475 0.27 -19.82 -2.71
N SER A 476 0.13 -18.50 -2.74
CA SER A 476 -0.39 -17.72 -1.61
C SER A 476 -1.87 -18.04 -1.41
N CYS A 477 -2.31 -18.12 -0.16
CA CYS A 477 -3.72 -18.19 0.18
C CYS A 477 -4.42 -16.92 -0.34
N GLY A 478 -5.19 -17.04 -1.42
CA GLY A 478 -6.01 -15.96 -1.95
C GLY A 478 -7.14 -15.64 -0.98
N LEU A 479 -7.12 -14.43 -0.43
CA LEU A 479 -8.22 -13.79 0.29
C LEU A 479 -8.34 -12.36 -0.28
N GLU A 480 -8.66 -12.26 -1.57
CA GLU A 480 -8.65 -11.00 -2.35
C GLU A 480 -10.03 -10.33 -2.52
N ASP A 481 -11.07 -10.85 -1.88
CA ASP A 481 -12.41 -10.27 -1.94
C ASP A 481 -12.75 -9.66 -0.59
N GLY A 482 -13.07 -8.36 -0.58
CA GLY A 482 -13.62 -7.67 0.59
C GLY A 482 -14.67 -8.58 1.22
N ILE A 483 -14.50 -8.87 2.51
CA ILE A 483 -15.23 -9.97 3.11
C ILE A 483 -16.73 -9.68 3.03
N ASN A 484 -17.41 -10.33 2.08
CA ASN A 484 -18.84 -10.46 2.05
C ASN A 484 -19.18 -11.51 3.09
N PHE A 485 -19.02 -11.13 4.35
CA PHE A 485 -19.43 -11.96 5.44
C PHE A 485 -20.96 -12.07 5.31
N ASN A 486 -21.44 -13.29 5.13
CA ASN A 486 -22.67 -13.68 5.81
C ASN A 486 -22.35 -13.64 7.32
N LEU A 487 -22.17 -12.41 7.85
CA LEU A 487 -21.69 -12.13 9.20
C LEU A 487 -22.54 -12.94 10.13
N THR A 488 -21.91 -13.73 11.01
CA THR A 488 -22.68 -14.53 11.96
C THR A 488 -23.70 -13.61 12.65
N PRO A 489 -25.00 -13.83 12.44
CA PRO A 489 -26.02 -13.00 13.06
C PRO A 489 -25.99 -13.31 14.56
N LEU A 490 -26.13 -12.27 15.37
CA LEU A 490 -26.33 -12.45 16.79
C LEU A 490 -27.68 -13.15 17.00
N VAL A 491 -27.66 -14.39 17.47
CA VAL A 491 -28.85 -15.21 17.71
C VAL A 491 -29.04 -15.49 19.20
N THR A 492 -27.96 -15.42 19.98
CA THR A 492 -28.03 -15.56 21.43
C THR A 492 -28.45 -14.24 22.06
N GLU A 493 -29.56 -14.28 22.82
CA GLU A 493 -29.92 -13.25 23.79
C GLU A 493 -29.46 -13.72 25.18
N GLY A 494 -28.67 -12.93 25.92
CA GLY A 494 -28.21 -13.40 27.22
C GLY A 494 -27.08 -12.63 27.90
N GLU A 495 -26.34 -13.39 28.72
CA GLU A 495 -25.34 -12.96 29.70
C GLU A 495 -24.19 -12.16 29.10
N GLN A 496 -23.70 -11.17 29.85
CA GLN A 496 -22.53 -10.39 29.46
C GLN A 496 -21.24 -11.11 29.84
N PHE A 497 -20.36 -11.26 28.87
CA PHE A 497 -18.99 -11.74 28.99
C PHE A 497 -18.05 -10.54 29.04
N GLU A 498 -17.79 -10.04 30.24
CA GLU A 498 -16.72 -9.07 30.50
C GLU A 498 -15.38 -9.82 30.59
N MET A 499 -14.39 -9.44 29.78
CA MET A 499 -13.07 -10.09 29.74
C MET A 499 -11.98 -9.05 29.89
N GLN A 500 -10.97 -9.34 30.71
CA GLN A 500 -9.76 -8.54 30.72
C GLN A 500 -8.93 -8.81 29.46
N MET A 501 -8.59 -7.77 28.69
CA MET A 501 -7.68 -7.86 27.53
C MET A 501 -6.39 -7.11 27.82
N ALA A 502 -5.29 -7.83 28.06
CA ALA A 502 -3.99 -7.24 28.37
C ALA A 502 -3.13 -7.01 27.11
N CYS A 503 -2.97 -5.76 26.68
CA CYS A 503 -2.02 -5.38 25.64
C CYS A 503 -0.58 -5.33 26.16
N ILE A 504 0.42 -5.41 25.28
CA ILE A 504 1.82 -5.16 25.67
C ILE A 504 1.96 -3.73 26.24
N ASN A 505 1.44 -2.74 25.52
CA ASN A 505 1.30 -1.37 26.00
C ASN A 505 0.21 -0.63 25.20
N ARG A 506 -0.62 0.19 25.86
CA ARG A 506 -1.70 0.95 25.23
C ARG A 506 -1.23 2.06 24.29
N THR A 507 0.02 2.53 24.41
CA THR A 507 0.58 3.55 23.51
C THR A 507 1.09 2.97 22.20
N LEU A 508 1.16 1.65 22.07
CA LEU A 508 1.59 0.99 20.85
C LEU A 508 0.46 0.99 19.82
N VAL A 509 0.86 1.13 18.56
CA VAL A 509 -0.01 1.13 17.39
C VAL A 509 -0.93 -0.09 17.37
N ASP A 510 -0.40 -1.27 17.65
CA ASP A 510 -1.14 -2.54 17.75
C ASP A 510 -2.36 -2.47 18.67
N CYS A 511 -2.13 -2.02 19.92
CA CYS A 511 -3.21 -1.87 20.90
C CYS A 511 -4.12 -0.69 20.53
N GLY A 512 -3.55 0.41 20.01
CA GLY A 512 -4.29 1.58 19.53
C GLY A 512 -5.30 1.22 18.45
N LEU A 513 -4.92 0.39 17.48
CA LEU A 513 -5.78 -0.11 16.42
C LEU A 513 -6.87 -1.05 16.96
N ALA A 514 -6.52 -1.88 17.95
CA ALA A 514 -7.48 -2.79 18.57
C ALA A 514 -8.59 -2.04 19.33
N ILE A 515 -8.26 -0.92 19.98
CA ILE A 515 -9.19 -0.14 20.80
C ILE A 515 -9.84 1.05 20.08
N GLY A 516 -9.42 1.37 18.85
CA GLY A 516 -9.93 2.52 18.09
C GLY A 516 -9.35 3.87 18.52
N ASN A 517 -8.17 3.88 19.16
CA ASN A 517 -7.45 5.11 19.56
C ASN A 517 -6.25 5.42 18.64
N TYR A 518 -6.19 4.81 17.46
CA TYR A 518 -5.16 5.14 16.47
C TYR A 518 -5.62 6.34 15.63
N ALA A 519 -4.91 7.47 15.77
CA ALA A 519 -5.35 8.79 15.29
C ALA A 519 -5.49 8.90 13.76
N GLU A 520 -4.92 7.94 13.02
CA GLU A 520 -4.94 7.92 11.54
C GLU A 520 -6.04 7.01 10.98
N THR A 521 -6.92 6.46 11.81
CA THR A 521 -8.08 5.68 11.35
C THR A 521 -9.39 6.25 11.89
N GLU A 522 -10.42 6.36 11.05
CA GLU A 522 -11.80 6.61 11.47
C GLU A 522 -12.53 5.33 11.95
N ASP A 523 -11.85 4.17 11.96
CA ASP A 523 -12.40 2.89 12.42
C ASP A 523 -12.58 2.88 13.95
N ILE A 524 -13.69 2.32 14.43
CA ILE A 524 -14.01 2.19 15.85
C ILE A 524 -13.16 1.13 16.58
N GLY A 525 -12.36 0.34 15.87
CA GLY A 525 -11.41 -0.64 16.42
C GLY A 525 -12.06 -2.00 16.77
N PHE A 526 -11.22 -3.04 16.83
CA PHE A 526 -11.64 -4.44 17.07
C PHE A 526 -12.57 -4.58 18.29
N VAL A 527 -12.20 -3.99 19.42
CA VAL A 527 -12.94 -4.10 20.69
C VAL A 527 -14.36 -3.54 20.56
N GLU A 528 -14.52 -2.34 19.99
CA GLU A 528 -15.86 -1.73 19.84
C GLU A 528 -16.67 -2.40 18.72
N ARG A 529 -16.03 -2.91 17.66
CA ARG A 529 -16.74 -3.70 16.63
C ARG A 529 -17.34 -4.98 17.22
N VAL A 530 -16.57 -5.74 18.00
CA VAL A 530 -17.08 -6.93 18.70
C VAL A 530 -18.22 -6.57 19.64
N LYS A 531 -18.05 -5.54 20.47
CA LYS A 531 -19.09 -5.08 21.40
C LYS A 531 -20.37 -4.66 20.66
N ARG A 532 -20.25 -3.94 19.54
CA ARG A 532 -21.40 -3.51 18.72
C ARG A 532 -22.12 -4.70 18.09
N ARG A 533 -21.38 -5.64 17.50
CA ARG A 533 -21.96 -6.81 16.82
C ARG A 533 -22.57 -7.83 17.78
N THR A 534 -22.08 -7.88 19.01
CA THR A 534 -22.62 -8.73 20.08
C THR A 534 -23.69 -8.01 20.92
N ASN A 535 -24.10 -6.80 20.53
CA ASN A 535 -25.04 -5.95 21.28
C ASN A 535 -24.66 -5.77 22.76
N GLY A 536 -23.36 -5.64 23.04
CA GLY A 536 -22.81 -5.48 24.39
C GLY A 536 -22.73 -6.76 25.22
N GLN A 537 -22.90 -7.93 24.61
CA GLN A 537 -22.68 -9.22 25.30
C GLN A 537 -21.20 -9.55 25.46
N VAL A 538 -20.32 -9.14 24.53
CA VAL A 538 -18.87 -9.29 24.71
C VAL A 538 -18.26 -7.92 24.95
N ILE A 539 -17.60 -7.76 26.09
CA ILE A 539 -16.96 -6.51 26.49
C ILE A 539 -15.50 -6.82 26.87
N PHE A 540 -14.56 -6.17 26.18
CA PHE A 540 -13.15 -6.22 26.56
C PHE A 540 -12.79 -5.03 27.43
N GLU A 541 -12.38 -5.30 28.67
CA GLU A 541 -11.75 -4.34 29.57
C GLU A 541 -10.26 -4.35 29.29
N VAL A 542 -9.84 -3.42 28.43
CA VAL A 542 -8.45 -3.35 27.97
C VAL A 542 -7.56 -2.86 29.09
N SER A 543 -6.39 -3.45 29.27
CA SER A 543 -5.33 -3.07 30.21
C SER A 543 -3.97 -3.27 29.56
N SER A 544 -2.86 -2.95 30.25
CA SER A 544 -1.52 -3.20 29.71
C SER A 544 -0.63 -4.01 30.65
N PHE A 545 0.39 -4.68 30.11
CA PHE A 545 1.35 -5.46 30.90
C PHE A 545 1.99 -4.66 32.05
N PRO A 546 2.42 -3.39 31.86
CA PRO A 546 2.93 -2.57 32.95
C PRO A 546 1.90 -2.28 34.05
N GLU A 547 0.63 -2.06 33.69
CA GLU A 547 -0.45 -1.81 34.66
C GLU A 547 -0.73 -3.05 35.54
N LEU A 548 -0.51 -4.24 34.97
CA LEU A 548 -0.76 -5.52 35.62
C LEU A 548 0.49 -6.14 36.25
N GLY A 549 1.66 -5.56 36.03
CA GLY A 549 2.94 -6.11 36.49
C GLY A 549 3.32 -7.43 35.80
N ILE A 550 2.91 -7.60 34.53
CA ILE A 550 3.17 -8.80 33.74
C ILE A 550 4.45 -8.63 32.92
N ALA A 551 5.29 -9.66 32.90
CA ALA A 551 6.40 -9.74 31.97
C ALA A 551 5.95 -10.42 30.66
N GLY A 552 6.42 -9.91 29.52
CA GLY A 552 6.05 -10.44 28.19
C GLY A 552 6.16 -11.96 28.04
N PRO A 553 7.26 -12.60 28.49
CA PRO A 553 7.41 -14.06 28.40
C PRO A 553 6.34 -14.86 29.15
N ASP A 554 5.77 -14.31 30.23
CA ASP A 554 4.73 -14.99 31.01
C ASP A 554 3.36 -14.98 30.32
N SER A 555 3.18 -14.21 29.25
CA SER A 555 1.87 -13.91 28.67
C SER A 555 1.07 -15.14 28.25
N LEU A 556 1.67 -16.09 27.53
CA LEU A 556 0.97 -17.31 27.09
C LEU A 556 0.71 -18.27 28.25
N ARG A 557 1.63 -18.38 29.22
CA ARG A 557 1.45 -19.18 30.43
C ARG A 557 0.31 -18.67 31.31
N LEU A 558 0.14 -17.35 31.40
CA LEU A 558 -0.97 -16.71 32.12
C LEU A 558 -2.32 -16.86 31.40
N ILE A 559 -2.31 -17.10 30.10
CA ILE A 559 -3.50 -17.48 29.33
C ILE A 559 -3.82 -18.97 29.58
N GLU A 560 -2.81 -19.83 29.51
CA GLU A 560 -2.90 -21.28 29.77
C GLU A 560 -3.52 -21.58 31.15
N ASP A 561 -3.04 -20.92 32.21
CA ASP A 561 -3.51 -21.14 33.58
C ASP A 561 -4.83 -20.39 33.90
N GLY A 562 -5.34 -19.60 32.95
CA GLY A 562 -6.58 -18.82 33.08
C GLY A 562 -6.48 -17.60 34.00
N THR A 563 -5.28 -17.16 34.38
CA THR A 563 -5.09 -15.90 35.14
C THR A 563 -5.52 -14.69 34.32
N LEU A 564 -5.26 -14.70 33.00
CA LEU A 564 -5.74 -13.71 32.06
C LEU A 564 -6.86 -14.28 31.20
N ASP A 565 -7.93 -13.52 31.02
CA ASP A 565 -8.98 -13.88 30.06
C ASP A 565 -8.47 -13.72 28.63
N SER A 566 -7.75 -12.63 28.35
CA SER A 566 -7.15 -12.36 27.06
C SER A 566 -5.87 -11.53 27.17
N ALA A 567 -4.90 -11.80 26.30
CA ALA A 567 -3.63 -11.09 26.24
C ALA A 567 -3.09 -11.00 24.81
N GLN A 568 -2.33 -9.95 24.54
CA GLN A 568 -1.49 -9.86 23.34
C GLN A 568 -0.23 -10.71 23.55
N ILE A 569 -0.01 -11.69 22.69
CA ILE A 569 1.17 -12.55 22.67
C ILE A 569 2.07 -12.09 21.54
N TYR A 570 3.32 -11.77 21.83
CA TYR A 570 4.35 -11.49 20.82
C TYR A 570 5.26 -12.71 20.70
N SER A 571 5.46 -13.20 19.47
CA SER A 571 6.16 -14.47 19.24
C SER A 571 7.53 -14.54 19.90
N GLY A 572 8.33 -13.47 19.78
CA GLY A 572 9.67 -13.43 20.36
C GLY A 572 9.71 -13.37 21.90
N TYR A 573 8.61 -13.03 22.58
CA TYR A 573 8.56 -13.12 24.04
C TYR A 573 8.42 -14.56 24.51
N VAL A 574 7.67 -15.36 23.77
CA VAL A 574 7.29 -16.72 24.17
C VAL A 574 8.21 -17.80 23.57
N GLY A 575 9.09 -17.44 22.63
CA GLY A 575 10.07 -18.36 22.01
C GLY A 575 11.05 -19.04 22.99
N GLY A 576 11.23 -18.49 24.19
CA GLY A 576 12.02 -19.16 25.24
C GLY A 576 11.37 -20.45 25.76
N ASP A 577 10.06 -20.41 25.99
CA ASP A 577 9.28 -21.54 26.49
C ASP A 577 8.69 -22.38 25.34
N PHE A 578 8.39 -21.73 24.21
CA PHE A 578 7.82 -22.33 23.01
C PHE A 578 8.68 -22.01 21.78
N PRO A 579 9.85 -22.64 21.60
CA PRO A 579 10.81 -22.29 20.55
C PRO A 579 10.25 -22.32 19.13
N ILE A 580 9.25 -23.15 18.84
CA ILE A 580 8.57 -23.15 17.53
C ILE A 580 7.97 -21.78 17.15
N MET A 581 7.57 -20.97 18.14
CA MET A 581 6.97 -19.65 17.91
C MET A 581 7.96 -18.65 17.27
N ASP A 582 9.26 -18.82 17.52
CA ASP A 582 10.32 -17.98 16.95
C ASP A 582 10.43 -18.12 15.42
N MET A 583 9.84 -19.16 14.81
CA MET A 583 9.83 -19.35 13.34
C MET A 583 9.21 -18.15 12.60
N SER A 584 8.31 -17.42 13.27
CA SER A 584 7.70 -16.18 12.75
C SER A 584 8.64 -14.98 12.72
N ASN A 585 9.74 -15.03 13.47
CA ASN A 585 10.67 -13.92 13.59
C ASN A 585 12.11 -14.39 13.85
N LEU A 586 12.67 -15.12 12.90
CA LEU A 586 14.09 -15.46 12.87
C LEU A 586 14.88 -14.24 12.37
N TRP A 587 15.43 -13.49 13.31
CA TRP A 587 16.04 -12.19 13.09
C TRP A 587 17.14 -12.21 12.02
N GLY A 588 17.05 -11.27 11.08
CA GLY A 588 18.04 -11.08 10.02
C GLY A 588 17.94 -12.06 8.83
N LEU A 589 17.01 -13.02 8.88
CA LEU A 589 16.85 -14.05 7.87
C LEU A 589 16.11 -13.56 6.61
N TYR A 590 15.16 -12.63 6.78
CA TYR A 590 14.21 -12.27 5.72
C TYR A 590 14.80 -11.20 4.79
N PRO A 591 14.77 -11.41 3.46
CA PRO A 591 15.33 -10.45 2.50
C PRO A 591 14.48 -9.19 2.36
N THR A 592 13.16 -9.31 2.52
CA THR A 592 12.20 -8.19 2.38
C THR A 592 11.06 -8.33 3.39
N GLN A 593 10.35 -7.24 3.63
CA GLN A 593 9.11 -7.25 4.44
C GLN A 593 8.08 -8.23 3.88
N THR A 594 7.87 -8.20 2.56
CA THR A 594 6.94 -9.08 1.84
C THR A 594 7.30 -10.55 2.01
N ALA A 595 8.59 -10.91 1.93
CA ALA A 595 9.04 -12.28 2.16
C ALA A 595 8.74 -12.74 3.59
N GLN A 596 8.91 -11.87 4.59
CA GLN A 596 8.55 -12.21 5.96
C GLN A 596 7.04 -12.36 6.16
N LEU A 597 6.22 -11.51 5.55
CA LEU A 597 4.77 -11.66 5.60
C LEU A 597 4.31 -12.98 4.99
N ALA A 598 4.89 -13.38 3.85
CA ALA A 598 4.62 -14.69 3.25
C ALA A 598 5.00 -15.85 4.17
N VAL A 599 6.11 -15.73 4.92
CA VAL A 599 6.49 -16.70 5.95
C VAL A 599 5.46 -16.74 7.07
N ILE A 600 5.05 -15.59 7.60
CA ILE A 600 4.03 -15.50 8.66
C ILE A 600 2.73 -16.17 8.19
N ASP A 601 2.25 -15.86 6.99
CA ASP A 601 1.05 -16.46 6.41
C ASP A 601 1.17 -17.99 6.31
N ALA A 602 2.33 -18.50 5.87
CA ALA A 602 2.57 -19.94 5.72
C ALA A 602 2.56 -20.70 7.06
N ILE A 603 3.15 -20.12 8.10
CA ILE A 603 3.27 -20.79 9.42
C ILE A 603 2.08 -20.53 10.35
N GLN A 604 1.21 -19.57 10.01
CA GLN A 604 0.14 -19.11 10.87
C GLN A 604 -0.79 -20.23 11.38
N PRO A 605 -1.18 -21.24 10.57
CA PRO A 605 -1.96 -22.37 11.07
C PRO A 605 -1.24 -23.15 12.18
N LYS A 606 0.08 -23.33 12.06
CA LYS A 606 0.87 -24.01 13.10
C LYS A 606 1.01 -23.15 14.36
N MET A 607 1.16 -21.84 14.21
CA MET A 607 1.21 -20.90 15.34
C MET A 607 -0.10 -20.93 16.15
N ALA A 608 -1.24 -20.97 15.46
CA ALA A 608 -2.55 -21.13 16.08
C ALA A 608 -2.65 -22.47 16.83
N GLU A 609 -2.26 -23.59 16.19
CA GLU A 609 -2.25 -24.92 16.81
C GLU A 609 -1.42 -24.96 18.09
N VAL A 610 -0.20 -24.38 18.08
CA VAL A 610 0.66 -24.34 19.26
C VAL A 610 0.06 -23.45 20.34
N THR A 611 -0.61 -22.35 19.98
CA THR A 611 -1.32 -21.51 20.96
C THR A 611 -2.46 -22.29 21.62
N GLU A 612 -3.26 -23.03 20.83
CA GLU A 612 -4.37 -23.86 21.31
C GLU A 612 -3.90 -24.99 22.23
N GLN A 613 -2.81 -25.68 21.87
CA GLN A 613 -2.20 -26.71 22.70
C GLN A 613 -1.74 -26.21 24.07
N ASN A 614 -1.55 -24.89 24.21
CA ASN A 614 -1.15 -24.23 25.44
C ASN A 614 -2.28 -23.35 25.99
N GLY A 615 -3.53 -23.79 25.82
CA GLY A 615 -4.70 -23.24 26.51
C GLY A 615 -5.14 -21.85 26.05
N GLY A 616 -4.69 -21.39 24.88
CA GLY A 616 -5.06 -20.11 24.30
C GLY A 616 -5.71 -20.24 22.92
N ILE A 617 -6.76 -19.49 22.66
CA ILE A 617 -7.41 -19.41 21.34
C ILE A 617 -6.95 -18.13 20.68
N GLN A 618 -6.30 -18.22 19.52
CA GLN A 618 -5.88 -17.07 18.75
C GLN A 618 -7.08 -16.43 18.05
N VAL A 619 -7.41 -15.18 18.38
CA VAL A 619 -8.60 -14.50 17.85
C VAL A 619 -8.29 -13.44 16.82
N ALA A 620 -7.09 -12.84 16.85
CA ALA A 620 -6.63 -11.88 15.84
C ALA A 620 -5.10 -11.86 15.84
N TYR A 621 -4.45 -11.77 14.69
CA TYR A 621 -3.01 -11.54 14.60
C TYR A 621 -2.70 -10.19 13.97
N MET A 622 -1.50 -9.69 14.20
CA MET A 622 -1.06 -8.37 13.77
C MET A 622 0.46 -8.33 13.61
N MET A 623 0.90 -7.40 12.76
CA MET A 623 2.28 -7.14 12.42
C MET A 623 2.65 -5.70 12.78
N THR A 624 3.90 -5.52 13.19
CA THR A 624 4.50 -4.20 13.44
C THR A 624 5.50 -3.83 12.35
N ALA A 625 5.84 -2.55 12.25
CA ALA A 625 6.86 -2.03 11.34
C ALA A 625 8.24 -2.65 11.57
N HIS A 626 9.18 -2.37 10.66
CA HIS A 626 10.57 -2.81 10.80
C HIS A 626 11.21 -2.36 12.11
N ASN A 627 12.17 -3.18 12.56
CA ASN A 627 12.92 -2.96 13.77
C ASN A 627 14.17 -2.12 13.51
N TYR A 628 14.52 -1.28 14.48
CA TYR A 628 15.70 -0.42 14.47
C TYR A 628 16.42 -0.51 15.81
N ILE A 629 17.72 -0.25 15.80
CA ILE A 629 18.49 -0.05 17.02
C ILE A 629 18.34 1.43 17.41
N PHE A 630 17.68 1.68 18.54
CA PHE A 630 17.69 2.98 19.20
C PHE A 630 18.99 3.09 19.99
N ALA A 631 19.97 3.79 19.44
CA ALA A 631 21.34 3.84 19.96
C ALA A 631 21.68 5.22 20.53
N LYS A 632 22.47 5.21 21.61
CA LYS A 632 23.14 6.42 22.12
C LYS A 632 24.36 6.78 21.27
N PRO A 633 25.30 5.85 20.98
CA PRO A 633 26.39 6.16 20.05
C PRO A 633 25.93 6.11 18.60
N ASN A 634 26.65 6.82 17.73
CA ASN A 634 26.53 6.63 16.29
C ASN A 634 27.09 5.25 15.91
N VAL A 635 26.28 4.40 15.30
CA VAL A 635 26.71 3.06 14.83
C VAL A 635 26.65 3.05 13.31
N ALA A 636 27.75 3.40 12.65
CA ALA A 636 27.83 3.52 11.19
C ALA A 636 28.56 2.34 10.53
N SER A 637 29.12 1.44 11.34
CA SER A 637 29.88 0.27 10.90
C SER A 637 29.69 -0.90 11.86
N LEU A 638 30.13 -2.10 11.44
CA LEU A 638 30.12 -3.28 12.30
C LEU A 638 31.10 -3.12 13.48
N GLU A 639 32.21 -2.39 13.31
CA GLU A 639 33.16 -2.09 14.38
C GLU A 639 32.51 -1.26 15.49
N ASP A 640 31.68 -0.27 15.13
CA ASP A 640 30.97 0.58 16.10
C ASP A 640 29.96 -0.21 16.94
N LEU A 641 29.46 -1.33 16.42
CA LEU A 641 28.51 -2.20 17.12
C LEU A 641 29.21 -3.14 18.13
N GLN A 642 30.52 -3.38 17.98
CA GLN A 642 31.24 -4.36 18.79
C GLN A 642 31.26 -3.98 20.27
N GLY A 643 30.84 -4.91 21.13
CA GLY A 643 30.84 -4.74 22.58
C GLY A 643 29.76 -3.78 23.11
N LEU A 644 28.91 -3.21 22.24
CA LEU A 644 27.78 -2.39 22.70
C LEU A 644 26.78 -3.25 23.44
N LYS A 645 26.32 -2.77 24.60
CA LYS A 645 25.27 -3.44 25.35
C LYS A 645 23.93 -3.10 24.74
N VAL A 646 23.37 -4.02 23.95
CA VAL A 646 22.13 -3.80 23.24
C VAL A 646 21.01 -4.61 23.87
N ARG A 647 19.87 -3.96 24.15
CA ARG A 647 18.71 -4.66 24.69
C ARG A 647 18.19 -5.67 23.67
N SER A 648 18.07 -6.90 24.14
CA SER A 648 17.37 -8.00 23.48
C SER A 648 16.07 -8.32 24.23
N HIS A 649 15.10 -8.86 23.49
CA HIS A 649 13.81 -9.29 24.03
C HIS A 649 13.36 -10.67 23.59
N SER A 650 14.21 -11.37 22.86
CA SER A 650 14.02 -12.76 22.51
C SER A 650 15.38 -13.47 22.48
N THR A 651 15.33 -14.79 22.56
CA THR A 651 16.53 -15.66 22.44
C THR A 651 17.14 -15.50 21.05
N VAL A 652 16.35 -15.60 19.98
CA VAL A 652 16.80 -15.42 18.59
C VAL A 652 17.35 -14.03 18.28
N LEU A 653 16.84 -12.97 18.91
CA LEU A 653 17.43 -11.63 18.77
C LEU A 653 18.80 -11.54 19.48
N SER A 654 18.95 -12.26 20.60
CA SER A 654 20.23 -12.32 21.31
C SER A 654 21.29 -13.04 20.49
N ASP A 655 20.90 -14.09 19.75
CA ASP A 655 21.77 -14.78 18.80
C ASP A 655 22.21 -13.84 17.67
N LEU A 656 21.28 -13.06 17.11
CA LEU A 656 21.60 -12.08 16.06
C LEU A 656 22.62 -11.06 16.57
N LEU A 657 22.34 -10.44 17.72
CA LEU A 657 23.18 -9.41 18.34
C LEU A 657 24.58 -9.94 18.65
N SER A 658 24.66 -11.14 19.24
CA SER A 658 25.94 -11.78 19.56
C SER A 658 26.75 -12.07 18.29
N GLY A 659 26.09 -12.58 17.25
CA GLY A 659 26.74 -12.87 15.97
C GLY A 659 27.15 -11.61 15.20
N MET A 660 26.52 -10.46 15.46
CA MET A 660 26.93 -9.15 14.96
C MET A 660 27.96 -8.44 15.87
N GLY A 661 28.37 -9.06 16.99
CA GLY A 661 29.41 -8.57 17.90
C GLY A 661 28.93 -7.67 19.04
N ALA A 662 27.62 -7.42 19.18
CA ALA A 662 27.04 -6.72 20.31
C ALA A 662 26.90 -7.64 21.54
N GLU A 663 26.77 -7.06 22.73
CA GLU A 663 26.49 -7.77 23.98
C GLU A 663 24.99 -7.69 24.31
N PRO A 664 24.18 -8.73 24.02
CA PRO A 664 22.74 -8.68 24.28
C PRO A 664 22.44 -8.63 25.79
N GLN A 665 21.55 -7.74 26.19
CA GLN A 665 21.03 -7.63 27.55
C GLN A 665 19.51 -7.80 27.56
N PHE A 666 18.99 -8.78 28.30
CA PHE A 666 17.54 -8.96 28.41
C PHE A 666 16.94 -7.91 29.35
N ILE A 667 16.15 -6.99 28.81
CA ILE A 667 15.48 -5.94 29.58
C ILE A 667 14.02 -5.85 29.15
N ALA A 668 13.11 -5.82 30.14
CA ALA A 668 11.69 -5.68 29.91
C ALA A 668 11.39 -4.36 29.16
N PHE A 669 10.41 -4.39 28.25
CA PHE A 669 10.13 -3.27 27.35
C PHE A 669 9.87 -1.95 28.08
N ALA A 670 9.19 -1.99 29.23
CA ALA A 670 8.89 -0.81 30.05
C ALA A 670 10.13 -0.19 30.73
N ASP A 671 11.19 -0.97 30.97
CA ASP A 671 12.39 -0.53 31.67
C ASP A 671 13.46 0.05 30.73
N VAL A 672 13.28 -0.11 29.41
CA VAL A 672 14.29 0.28 28.40
C VAL A 672 14.63 1.76 28.46
N TYR A 673 13.63 2.65 28.59
CA TYR A 673 13.87 4.08 28.72
C TYR A 673 14.83 4.38 29.88
N THR A 674 14.54 3.83 31.05
CA THR A 674 15.35 4.05 32.26
C THR A 674 16.73 3.41 32.12
N ALA A 675 16.82 2.27 31.44
CA ALA A 675 18.09 1.59 31.21
C ALA A 675 19.00 2.38 30.23
N LEU A 676 18.44 2.97 29.17
CA LEU A 676 19.13 3.88 28.25
C LEU A 676 19.56 5.17 28.98
N GLU A 677 18.64 5.79 29.71
CA GLU A 677 18.88 7.01 30.49
C GLU A 677 20.07 6.83 31.45
N ARG A 678 20.07 5.73 32.21
CA ARG A 678 21.11 5.41 33.21
C ARG A 678 22.40 4.86 32.60
N GLY A 679 22.43 4.59 31.29
CA GLY A 679 23.58 4.00 30.60
C GLY A 679 23.86 2.55 31.05
N VAL A 680 22.82 1.81 31.43
CA VAL A 680 22.93 0.36 31.67
C VAL A 680 23.10 -0.39 30.34
N ILE A 681 22.47 0.14 29.29
CA ILE A 681 22.57 -0.29 27.90
C ILE A 681 22.93 0.89 27.00
N ASP A 682 23.59 0.60 25.89
CA ASP A 682 24.02 1.57 24.87
C ASP A 682 23.00 1.70 23.74
N GLY A 683 22.16 0.68 23.54
CA GLY A 683 21.05 0.74 22.60
C GLY A 683 19.97 -0.30 22.87
N ALA A 684 18.86 -0.21 22.13
CA ALA A 684 17.75 -1.16 22.22
C ALA A 684 17.10 -1.42 20.87
N ILE A 685 16.75 -2.68 20.59
CA ILE A 685 16.03 -3.04 19.35
C ILE A 685 14.53 -3.08 19.60
N SER A 686 13.77 -2.39 18.74
CA SER A 686 12.31 -2.47 18.65
C SER A 686 11.80 -1.89 17.33
N CYS A 687 10.51 -2.05 17.04
CA CYS A 687 9.89 -1.40 15.89
C CYS A 687 9.97 0.13 16.05
N GLY A 688 10.16 0.88 14.96
CA GLY A 688 10.40 2.33 15.06
C GLY A 688 9.24 3.08 15.76
N SER A 689 8.00 2.73 15.46
CA SER A 689 6.82 3.27 16.15
C SER A 689 6.70 2.79 17.60
N CYS A 690 7.20 1.60 17.92
CA CYS A 690 7.18 1.04 19.27
C CYS A 690 8.09 1.82 20.22
N GLY A 691 9.34 2.06 19.81
CA GLY A 691 10.29 2.84 20.58
C GLY A 691 9.86 4.31 20.71
N HIS A 692 9.27 4.87 19.64
CA HIS A 692 8.65 6.20 19.67
C HIS A 692 7.54 6.30 20.72
N GLY A 693 6.64 5.31 20.77
CA GLY A 693 5.52 5.26 21.72
C GLY A 693 5.94 5.23 23.19
N LEU A 694 7.19 4.84 23.49
CA LEU A 694 7.81 4.92 24.81
C LEU A 694 8.81 6.06 24.97
N ARG A 695 8.88 6.95 23.98
CA ARG A 695 9.71 8.16 23.98
C ARG A 695 11.20 7.87 24.12
N TRP A 696 11.67 6.77 23.52
CA TRP A 696 13.09 6.43 23.53
C TRP A 696 13.96 7.49 22.83
N TYR A 697 13.37 8.30 21.94
CA TYR A 697 14.01 9.48 21.34
C TYR A 697 14.48 10.54 22.36
N GLU A 698 13.99 10.52 23.60
CA GLU A 698 14.48 11.43 24.66
C GLU A 698 15.83 10.96 25.24
N VAL A 699 16.19 9.68 25.06
CA VAL A 699 17.32 9.02 25.74
C VAL A 699 18.25 8.24 24.79
N ALA A 700 17.97 8.29 23.48
CA ALA A 700 18.79 7.75 22.40
C ALA A 700 18.90 8.80 21.27
N ASP A 701 20.06 8.86 20.63
CA ASP A 701 20.38 9.92 19.65
C ASP A 701 20.22 9.43 18.20
N TYR A 702 20.33 8.12 17.98
CA TYR A 702 20.40 7.51 16.65
C TYR A 702 19.39 6.38 16.48
N LEU A 703 18.78 6.32 15.30
CA LEU A 703 17.92 5.23 14.86
C LEU A 703 18.69 4.47 13.77
N VAL A 704 19.21 3.28 14.08
CA VAL A 704 20.14 2.55 13.21
C VAL A 704 19.42 1.34 12.59
N GLY A 705 19.37 1.23 11.27
CA GLY A 705 18.62 0.16 10.60
C GLY A 705 18.39 0.43 9.11
N PRO A 706 17.37 -0.20 8.50
CA PRO A 706 16.42 -1.14 9.10
C PRO A 706 17.03 -2.52 9.35
N ILE A 707 16.59 -3.18 10.41
CA ILE A 707 16.66 -4.65 10.53
C ILE A 707 15.35 -5.18 9.93
N VAL A 708 15.45 -5.91 8.81
CA VAL A 708 14.30 -6.51 8.13
C VAL A 708 13.70 -7.62 9.00
N SER A 709 12.82 -7.19 9.90
CA SER A 709 12.05 -7.99 10.83
C SER A 709 10.79 -7.20 11.16
N VAL A 710 9.62 -7.66 10.74
CA VAL A 710 8.31 -7.25 11.27
C VAL A 710 8.04 -8.08 12.51
N GLY A 711 7.55 -7.43 13.57
CA GLY A 711 7.14 -8.17 14.76
C GLY A 711 5.78 -8.84 14.53
N HIS A 712 5.68 -10.14 14.82
CA HIS A 712 4.43 -10.89 14.76
C HIS A 712 3.81 -11.05 16.16
N SER A 713 2.57 -10.59 16.34
CA SER A 713 1.83 -10.76 17.59
C SER A 713 0.37 -11.11 17.36
N TRP A 714 -0.33 -11.57 18.39
CA TRP A 714 -1.75 -11.90 18.30
C TRP A 714 -2.47 -11.71 19.62
N PHE A 715 -3.76 -11.44 19.57
CA PHE A 715 -4.63 -11.56 20.74
C PHE A 715 -5.02 -13.02 20.92
N SER A 716 -4.81 -13.53 22.13
CA SER A 716 -5.27 -14.84 22.56
C SER A 716 -6.32 -14.69 23.65
N ILE A 717 -7.34 -15.54 23.65
CA ILE A 717 -8.33 -15.69 24.73
C ILE A 717 -8.09 -17.05 25.39
N SER A 718 -8.10 -17.14 26.72
CA SER A 718 -7.93 -18.43 27.40
C SER A 718 -9.03 -19.41 27.00
N GLU A 719 -8.65 -20.68 26.81
CA GLU A 719 -9.57 -21.75 26.44
C GLU A 719 -10.72 -21.84 27.46
N ASN A 720 -10.41 -21.68 28.75
CA ASN A 720 -11.38 -21.64 29.84
C ASN A 720 -12.46 -20.58 29.64
N ARG A 721 -12.07 -19.38 29.17
CA ARG A 721 -13.00 -18.29 28.91
C ARG A 721 -13.72 -18.46 27.58
N TRP A 722 -13.01 -18.90 26.55
CA TRP A 722 -13.56 -19.20 25.23
C TRP A 722 -14.72 -20.19 25.30
N ASN A 723 -14.52 -21.29 26.02
CA ASN A 723 -15.49 -22.38 26.15
C ASN A 723 -16.77 -22.00 26.92
N GLN A 724 -16.80 -20.87 27.62
CA GLN A 724 -18.01 -20.34 28.27
C GLN A 724 -18.90 -19.56 27.30
N MET A 725 -18.35 -19.08 26.17
CA MET A 725 -19.08 -18.27 25.21
C MET A 725 -19.88 -19.13 24.23
N PRO A 726 -21.13 -18.75 23.92
CA PRO A 726 -21.90 -19.29 22.80
C PRO A 726 -21.14 -19.21 21.46
N LYS A 727 -21.39 -20.18 20.57
CA LYS A 727 -20.70 -20.27 19.27
C LYS A 727 -20.91 -19.04 18.38
N ASP A 728 -22.05 -18.35 18.45
CA ASP A 728 -22.27 -17.14 17.68
C ASP A 728 -21.38 -15.97 18.15
N LEU A 729 -21.19 -15.81 19.47
CA LEU A 729 -20.24 -14.84 20.02
C LEU A 729 -18.79 -15.18 19.67
N GLN A 730 -18.42 -16.46 19.77
CA GLN A 730 -17.10 -16.95 19.33
C GLN A 730 -16.84 -16.61 17.86
N ASN A 731 -17.79 -16.91 16.97
CA ASN A 731 -17.66 -16.62 15.55
C ASN A 731 -17.56 -15.11 15.28
N ILE A 732 -18.36 -14.28 15.94
CA ILE A 732 -18.27 -12.82 15.81
C ILE A 732 -16.87 -12.32 16.19
N ILE A 733 -16.28 -12.84 17.27
CA ILE A 733 -14.92 -12.48 17.69
C ILE A 733 -13.89 -12.85 16.62
N LEU A 734 -13.96 -14.07 16.06
CA LEU A 734 -13.03 -14.52 15.01
C LEU A 734 -13.17 -13.71 13.73
N GLU A 735 -14.39 -13.41 13.30
CA GLU A 735 -14.67 -12.61 12.11
C GLU A 735 -14.12 -11.18 12.25
N GLU A 736 -14.34 -10.54 13.41
CA GLU A 736 -13.80 -9.21 13.68
C GLU A 736 -12.28 -9.21 13.84
N GLY A 737 -11.71 -10.31 14.32
CA GLY A 737 -10.28 -10.49 14.45
C GLY A 737 -9.58 -10.70 13.12
N ALA A 738 -10.19 -11.45 12.20
CA ALA A 738 -9.74 -11.54 10.81
C ALA A 738 -9.77 -10.17 10.13
N ARG A 739 -10.85 -9.40 10.33
CA ARG A 739 -10.94 -8.00 9.87
C ARG A 739 -9.84 -7.11 10.48
N HIS A 740 -9.51 -7.30 11.75
CA HIS A 740 -8.43 -6.57 12.40
C HIS A 740 -7.06 -6.89 11.79
N ALA A 741 -6.77 -8.18 11.53
CA ALA A 741 -5.53 -8.60 10.89
C ALA A 741 -5.38 -8.01 9.47
N TYR A 742 -6.47 -7.99 8.69
CA TYR A 742 -6.49 -7.35 7.38
C TYR A 742 -6.19 -5.85 7.46
N LEU A 743 -6.91 -5.12 8.32
CA LEU A 743 -6.68 -3.68 8.50
C LEU A 743 -5.25 -3.38 8.97
N ASN A 744 -4.73 -4.16 9.92
CA ASN A 744 -3.36 -4.04 10.37
C ASN A 744 -2.35 -4.21 9.21
N ARG A 745 -2.57 -5.16 8.31
CA ARG A 745 -1.70 -5.40 7.15
C ARG A 745 -1.71 -4.24 6.16
N GLN A 746 -2.87 -3.63 5.92
CA GLN A 746 -2.98 -2.45 5.05
C GLN A 746 -2.21 -1.26 5.66
N LEU A 747 -2.50 -0.96 6.93
CA LEU A 747 -1.86 0.15 7.64
C LEU A 747 -0.37 -0.05 7.87
N LEU A 748 0.13 -1.30 7.88
CA LEU A 748 1.54 -1.60 8.03
C LEU A 748 2.40 -0.90 6.97
N PHE A 749 1.97 -0.97 5.71
CA PHE A 749 2.70 -0.37 4.60
C PHE A 749 2.38 1.11 4.43
N GLU A 750 1.11 1.48 4.60
CA GLU A 750 0.62 2.83 4.31
C GLU A 750 1.03 3.83 5.40
N HIS A 751 1.08 3.38 6.66
CA HIS A 751 1.26 4.27 7.81
C HIS A 751 2.38 3.82 8.74
N PHE A 752 2.40 2.55 9.16
CA PHE A 752 3.30 2.14 10.25
C PHE A 752 4.77 2.16 9.84
N ALA A 753 5.10 1.64 8.66
CA ALA A 753 6.48 1.62 8.17
C ALA A 753 7.03 3.03 7.86
N PRO A 754 6.31 3.92 7.15
CA PRO A 754 6.75 5.31 6.95
C PRO A 754 6.85 6.11 8.25
N ASN A 755 5.82 6.03 9.11
CA ASN A 755 5.78 6.82 10.35
C ASN A 755 6.79 6.33 11.39
N ALA A 756 7.20 5.05 11.36
CA ALA A 756 8.19 4.50 12.26
C ALA A 756 9.53 5.24 12.23
N ILE A 757 9.91 5.81 11.08
CA ILE A 757 11.14 6.60 10.93
C ILE A 757 10.85 8.09 11.21
N ASN A 758 9.88 8.66 10.49
CA ASN A 758 9.61 10.10 10.50
C ASN A 758 9.32 10.63 11.90
N SER A 759 8.48 9.94 12.67
CA SER A 759 8.12 10.36 14.02
C SER A 759 9.31 10.45 14.97
N ASN A 760 10.35 9.62 14.79
CA ASN A 760 11.56 9.67 15.60
C ASN A 760 12.52 10.78 15.13
N ILE A 761 12.64 10.99 13.81
CA ILE A 761 13.46 12.07 13.24
C ILE A 761 12.91 13.45 13.64
N GLU A 762 11.60 13.63 13.62
CA GLU A 762 10.93 14.86 14.05
C GLU A 762 11.22 15.23 15.51
N GLN A 763 11.48 14.23 16.36
CA GLN A 763 11.88 14.42 17.76
C GLN A 763 13.40 14.62 17.92
N GLY A 764 14.16 14.68 16.83
CA GLY A 764 15.57 15.02 16.80
C GLY A 764 16.53 13.83 16.68
N MET A 765 16.04 12.59 16.54
CA MET A 765 16.90 11.43 16.28
C MET A 765 17.51 11.50 14.88
N LYS A 766 18.70 10.90 14.72
CA LYS A 766 19.36 10.77 13.41
C LYS A 766 19.21 9.35 12.88
N LEU A 767 18.65 9.20 11.68
CA LEU A 767 18.65 7.93 10.98
C LEU A 767 20.08 7.59 10.52
N VAL A 768 20.51 6.36 10.79
CA VAL A 768 21.76 5.79 10.28
C VAL A 768 21.39 4.51 9.54
N GLU A 769 21.54 4.56 8.22
CA GLU A 769 21.22 3.42 7.37
C GLU A 769 22.28 2.32 7.52
N PHE A 770 21.83 1.06 7.53
CA PHE A 770 22.75 -0.09 7.48
C PHE A 770 23.55 -0.07 6.18
N THR A 771 24.88 -0.03 6.32
CA THR A 771 25.79 -0.23 5.19
C THR A 771 25.66 -1.65 4.63
N GLU A 772 26.13 -1.87 3.40
CA GLU A 772 26.19 -3.22 2.81
C GLU A 772 26.94 -4.21 3.73
N GLU A 773 27.97 -3.76 4.44
CA GLU A 773 28.69 -4.57 5.43
C GLU A 773 27.76 -5.02 6.57
N MET A 774 26.98 -4.09 7.14
CA MET A 774 26.04 -4.40 8.23
C MET A 774 24.88 -5.28 7.75
N GLN A 775 24.35 -5.05 6.55
CA GLN A 775 23.32 -5.89 5.93
C GLN A 775 23.82 -7.32 5.73
N ASN A 776 25.05 -7.47 5.20
CA ASN A 776 25.70 -8.76 5.04
C ASN A 776 25.98 -9.43 6.40
N ALA A 777 26.47 -8.68 7.39
CA ALA A 777 26.72 -9.19 8.73
C ALA A 777 25.44 -9.68 9.41
N GLN A 778 24.33 -8.96 9.26
CA GLN A 778 23.01 -9.40 9.72
C GLN A 778 22.62 -10.73 9.07
N ARG A 779 22.70 -10.86 7.75
CA ARG A 779 22.34 -12.09 7.03
C ARG A 779 23.25 -13.26 7.40
N GLN A 780 24.55 -13.02 7.51
CA GLN A 780 25.51 -14.04 7.95
C GLN A 780 25.25 -14.47 9.39
N SER A 781 24.97 -13.52 10.29
CA SER A 781 24.63 -13.82 11.68
C SER A 781 23.33 -14.64 11.77
N ALA A 782 22.35 -14.35 10.91
CA ALA A 782 21.12 -15.14 10.83
C ALA A 782 21.42 -16.61 10.45
N ILE A 783 22.22 -16.83 9.40
CA ILE A 783 22.55 -18.18 8.90
C ILE A 783 23.47 -18.94 9.87
N GLN A 784 24.43 -18.26 10.49
CA GLN A 784 25.49 -18.90 11.28
C GLN A 784 25.15 -19.03 12.77
N ASN A 785 24.28 -18.15 13.30
CA ASN A 785 23.99 -18.10 14.74
C ASN A 785 22.48 -18.26 15.02
N VAL A 786 21.63 -17.46 14.36
CA VAL A 786 20.19 -17.44 14.69
C VAL A 786 19.51 -18.75 14.33
N VAL A 787 19.63 -19.21 13.08
CA VAL A 787 18.99 -20.45 12.63
C VAL A 787 19.57 -21.67 13.37
N PRO A 788 20.90 -21.87 13.46
CA PRO A 788 21.44 -23.01 14.21
C PRO A 788 21.10 -22.99 15.70
N GLY A 789 21.18 -21.81 16.35
CA GLY A 789 20.81 -21.66 17.76
C GLY A 789 19.32 -21.93 17.99
N TRP A 790 18.46 -21.55 17.05
CA TRP A 790 17.05 -21.90 17.07
C TRP A 790 16.82 -23.40 16.87
N VAL A 791 17.51 -24.03 15.92
CA VAL A 791 17.48 -25.48 15.66
C VAL A 791 17.83 -26.27 16.92
N ASP A 792 18.86 -25.87 17.65
CA ASP A 792 19.21 -26.49 18.93
C ASP A 792 18.08 -26.37 19.96
N ARG A 793 17.42 -25.21 20.04
CA ARG A 793 16.30 -24.97 20.98
C ARG A 793 15.05 -25.76 20.64
N VAL A 794 14.75 -26.01 19.36
CA VAL A 794 13.61 -26.84 18.95
C VAL A 794 13.89 -28.35 19.03
N GLY A 795 15.11 -28.75 19.41
CA GLY A 795 15.48 -30.16 19.60
C GLY A 795 16.24 -30.80 18.44
N GLY A 796 16.87 -30.00 17.58
CA GLY A 796 17.76 -30.43 16.51
C GLY A 796 17.13 -30.42 15.10
N PRO A 797 17.93 -30.74 14.06
CA PRO A 797 17.54 -30.61 12.64
C PRO A 797 16.41 -31.55 12.20
N THR A 798 16.11 -32.58 13.00
CA THR A 798 15.01 -33.53 12.74
C THR A 798 13.77 -33.23 13.58
N SER A 799 13.75 -32.14 14.34
CA SER A 799 12.57 -31.70 15.07
C SER A 799 11.45 -31.32 14.11
N GLU A 800 10.20 -31.40 14.57
CA GLU A 800 9.04 -30.97 13.79
C GLU A 800 9.20 -29.53 13.28
N ALA A 801 9.67 -28.62 14.13
CA ALA A 801 9.87 -27.23 13.77
C ALA A 801 10.95 -27.04 12.69
N ALA A 802 12.09 -27.76 12.79
CA ALA A 802 13.15 -27.67 11.79
C ALA A 802 12.72 -28.26 10.43
N VAL A 803 11.95 -29.34 10.44
CA VAL A 803 11.36 -29.91 9.22
C VAL A 803 10.37 -28.92 8.60
N LEU A 804 9.47 -28.36 9.42
CA LEU A 804 8.48 -27.39 8.97
C LEU A 804 9.13 -26.11 8.42
N PHE A 805 10.24 -25.67 9.02
CA PHE A 805 11.03 -24.56 8.49
C PHE A 805 11.53 -24.88 7.06
N ASN A 806 12.10 -26.06 6.84
CA ASN A 806 12.59 -26.44 5.51
C ASN A 806 11.44 -26.57 4.48
N GLU A 807 10.25 -26.95 4.92
CA GLU A 807 9.08 -27.09 4.06
C GLU A 807 8.43 -25.73 3.72
N LEU A 808 8.26 -24.85 4.71
CA LEU A 808 7.46 -23.63 4.57
C LEU A 808 8.30 -22.35 4.45
N VAL A 809 9.43 -22.28 5.15
CA VAL A 809 10.22 -21.04 5.29
C VAL A 809 11.38 -21.02 4.30
N ALA A 810 12.15 -22.11 4.21
CA ALA A 810 13.33 -22.20 3.36
C ALA A 810 13.09 -21.83 1.88
N PRO A 811 11.97 -22.22 1.23
CA PRO A 811 11.71 -21.85 -0.16
C PRO A 811 11.57 -20.33 -0.37
N ILE A 812 11.11 -19.61 0.66
CA ILE A 812 10.85 -18.16 0.63
C ILE A 812 12.13 -17.39 0.92
N VAL A 813 12.89 -17.77 1.96
CA VAL A 813 14.07 -17.02 2.42
C VAL A 813 15.38 -17.45 1.76
N LYS A 814 15.37 -18.54 0.97
CA LYS A 814 16.55 -19.13 0.33
C LYS A 814 17.64 -19.52 1.32
N VAL A 815 17.24 -20.13 2.44
CA VAL A 815 18.12 -20.68 3.48
C VAL A 815 17.54 -22.01 3.94
N GLU A 816 18.33 -23.07 3.87
CA GLU A 816 17.95 -24.41 4.33
C GLU A 816 18.66 -24.78 5.63
N ILE A 817 18.01 -25.60 6.45
CA ILE A 817 18.62 -26.27 7.60
C ILE A 817 19.18 -27.61 7.12
N ASN A 818 20.48 -27.79 7.30
CA ASN A 818 21.22 -28.99 6.96
C ASN A 818 20.99 -30.12 7.97
N ALA A 819 21.29 -31.34 7.55
CA ALA A 819 21.15 -32.53 8.40
C ALA A 819 22.03 -32.52 9.66
N ASP A 820 23.07 -31.68 9.69
CA ASP A 820 23.96 -31.50 10.85
C ASP A 820 23.53 -30.34 11.78
N GLY A 821 22.41 -29.66 11.49
CA GLY A 821 21.89 -28.53 12.27
C GLY A 821 22.46 -27.17 11.86
N THR A 822 23.39 -27.13 10.93
CA THR A 822 23.84 -25.87 10.33
C THR A 822 22.81 -25.33 9.34
N ALA A 823 22.92 -24.07 8.94
CA ALA A 823 22.11 -23.51 7.87
C ALA A 823 23.00 -23.01 6.72
N SER A 824 22.49 -23.09 5.49
CA SER A 824 23.17 -22.60 4.29
C SER A 824 22.20 -21.87 3.37
N ALA A 825 22.71 -20.86 2.66
CA ALA A 825 21.95 -20.23 1.59
C ALA A 825 21.77 -21.22 0.43
N THR A 826 20.59 -21.24 -0.16
CA THR A 826 20.27 -22.04 -1.35
C THR A 826 20.32 -21.17 -2.61
N GLU A 827 20.63 -21.78 -3.75
CA GLU A 827 20.72 -21.10 -5.06
C GLU A 827 19.37 -20.56 -5.56
#